data_AF-A0A0M3QID1-F1
#
_entry.id   AF-A0A0M3QID1-F1
#
_cell.length_a   1.000
_cell.length_b   1.000
_cell.length_c   1.000
_cell.angle_alpha   90.00
_cell.angle_beta   90.00
_cell.angle_gamma   90.00
#
_symmetry.space_group_name_H-M   'P 1'
#
loop_
_entity.id
_entity.type
_entity.pdbx_description
1 polymer ?
#
loop_
_entity_poly.entity_id
_entity_poly.type
_entity_poly.pdbx_seq_one_letter_code
_entity_poly.pdbx_strand_id
1 'polypeptide(L)'
;MSEIPETASDVVWQSSPPGSIYDYIKVASFSIGHDGLVDQWSDRAVELFGIAADEARGKDPVEVFMPAELRPRGRRRLAEILDGKEWTGLVPFRMPGGSQAHGLAEIYVMPSETSQGEQGALCIVLDVRALRRIETDLAASQAIFGQSPFGFLLFGTDLTVQRANQRFATVFGGAAEDHRGRTVHDYLSRPEAERMNASLRRVLETGDPVTDLQIVGTAPGSTDRRHWSINLYRVHGGSGRPVGVAGVGTDVTRRHIAAREAANARRNLALLNEASARIGNSLDLETTARELLDVAVPGFCDLASVDLYQGLLTGDEAPPGQWGSARSEGFGGGSAELRRVAFASAVSDAPLMTTPGCAPEGSAPTAVGEVHRYPFNSPCAGALRTAAVRSIPGEDGSLVQSTLAVPMVAHDTVVGLVQFSRTKGSEPFGERDRALAVELAARAAVCIDNARLYRREHERALILQRSLLPPGDPEAAGLDIACRYLPGTTATEVGGDWFDVIELPGHRTALVVGDVMGRGLRAAVAMGELRTAVRTLALLDLEPAEVLSALDEIARGLGSPAKGGRTSGGAQVPSRVAHTSRDADLSEVYLATCVYAVYDPVTRRCTFANAGHLPPVLVEPGEEALLLDVPPGMPLGVGGEPFEEVEVEVPEGSLLALYTDGLVESRDHPLEEGLRAFRAALADPVRPLEDVADHVLGALDTRHGEDDIALLMARIQGLPTEAVGDWRLPREPRSVGRARELARAQLTAWDLEALVDTVELLVSELVTNALRYGEGEIRLRLLRDRTLVCEVWDAGLVQPRRRRARDTDEGGRGLQLVGLLSAAWGSRRTPRGKTVWFELALPDGEGSAEPTVEQLLSMF
;
A
#
# COMPACT_ATOMS: atom_id res chain seq x y z
N MET A 1 -7.14 -101.39 -25.72
CA MET A 1 -6.60 -101.59 -24.36
C MET A 1 -5.08 -101.72 -24.41
N SER A 2 -4.40 -100.62 -24.69
CA SER A 2 -2.99 -100.41 -24.37
C SER A 2 -2.84 -98.90 -24.22
N GLU A 3 -2.05 -98.48 -23.23
CA GLU A 3 -1.94 -97.12 -22.69
C GLU A 3 -2.99 -96.71 -21.64
N ILE A 4 -2.96 -97.40 -20.49
CA ILE A 4 -3.17 -96.74 -19.19
C ILE A 4 -1.88 -96.98 -18.39
N PRO A 5 -1.23 -95.96 -17.83
CA PRO A 5 0.04 -96.11 -17.10
C PRO A 5 -0.11 -97.01 -15.85
N GLU A 6 0.92 -97.80 -15.55
CA GLU A 6 1.00 -98.81 -14.46
C GLU A 6 0.81 -98.28 -13.03
N THR A 7 0.58 -96.98 -12.84
CA THR A 7 0.21 -96.37 -11.54
C THR A 7 -1.31 -96.32 -11.29
N ALA A 8 -2.12 -96.81 -12.23
CA ALA A 8 -3.59 -96.78 -12.16
C ALA A 8 -4.23 -98.15 -11.80
N SER A 9 -3.46 -99.16 -11.40
CA SER A 9 -3.98 -100.49 -11.08
C SER A 9 -4.78 -100.58 -9.76
N ASP A 10 -4.71 -99.56 -8.89
CA ASP A 10 -5.42 -99.51 -7.59
C ASP A 10 -6.52 -98.44 -7.51
N VAL A 11 -6.87 -97.77 -8.61
CA VAL A 11 -7.90 -96.71 -8.59
C VAL A 11 -9.24 -97.26 -9.06
N VAL A 12 -9.93 -97.96 -8.15
CA VAL A 12 -11.32 -98.40 -8.35
C VAL A 12 -12.23 -97.54 -7.45
N TRP A 13 -12.94 -96.57 -8.07
CA TRP A 13 -13.92 -95.65 -7.46
C TRP A 13 -13.39 -94.74 -6.32
N GLN A 14 -12.68 -93.65 -6.66
CA GLN A 14 -12.37 -92.56 -5.72
C GLN A 14 -13.41 -91.44 -5.78
N SER A 15 -13.78 -90.89 -4.62
CA SER A 15 -14.62 -89.69 -4.51
C SER A 15 -13.80 -88.41 -4.74
N SER A 16 -14.34 -87.47 -5.51
CA SER A 16 -13.76 -86.12 -5.65
C SER A 16 -13.60 -85.42 -4.29
N PRO A 17 -12.54 -84.62 -4.08
CA PRO A 17 -12.38 -83.82 -2.85
C PRO A 17 -13.54 -82.83 -2.67
N PRO A 18 -13.97 -82.52 -1.44
CA PRO A 18 -15.00 -81.51 -1.18
C PRO A 18 -14.59 -80.15 -1.77
N GLY A 19 -15.45 -79.55 -2.59
CA GLY A 19 -15.20 -78.30 -3.31
C GLY A 19 -14.64 -78.47 -4.72
N SER A 20 -14.60 -79.70 -5.25
CA SER A 20 -14.28 -79.98 -6.65
C SER A 20 -15.34 -79.40 -7.60
N ILE A 21 -14.97 -79.10 -8.85
CA ILE A 21 -15.92 -78.64 -9.88
C ILE A 21 -17.11 -79.60 -10.05
N TYR A 22 -16.91 -80.89 -9.76
CA TYR A 22 -17.94 -81.93 -9.79
C TYR A 22 -18.96 -81.85 -8.63
N ASP A 23 -18.66 -81.14 -7.54
CA ASP A 23 -19.65 -80.84 -6.48
C ASP A 23 -20.65 -79.76 -6.93
N TYR A 24 -20.24 -78.92 -7.88
CA TYR A 24 -21.04 -77.82 -8.41
C TYR A 24 -21.78 -78.19 -9.70
N ILE A 25 -21.22 -79.09 -10.52
CA ILE A 25 -21.85 -79.60 -11.74
C ILE A 25 -22.74 -80.80 -11.38
N LYS A 26 -24.03 -80.54 -11.15
CA LYS A 26 -25.02 -81.60 -10.95
C LYS A 26 -25.49 -82.14 -12.30
N VAL A 27 -25.37 -83.45 -12.48
CA VAL A 27 -25.80 -84.17 -13.68
C VAL A 27 -27.13 -84.89 -13.40
N ALA A 28 -28.14 -84.59 -14.19
CA ALA A 28 -29.41 -85.34 -14.18
C ALA A 28 -29.46 -86.25 -15.41
N SER A 29 -30.12 -87.41 -15.29
CA SER A 29 -30.36 -88.30 -16.42
C SER A 29 -31.80 -88.80 -16.49
N PHE A 30 -32.26 -89.05 -17.71
CA PHE A 30 -33.53 -89.73 -17.98
C PHE A 30 -33.41 -90.51 -19.29
N SER A 31 -34.24 -91.53 -19.51
CA SER A 31 -34.27 -92.30 -20.75
C SER A 31 -35.63 -92.25 -21.43
N ILE A 32 -35.63 -92.40 -22.75
CA ILE A 32 -36.80 -92.40 -23.62
C ILE A 32 -36.86 -93.76 -24.32
N GLY A 33 -38.03 -94.41 -24.26
CA GLY A 33 -38.30 -95.69 -24.90
C GLY A 33 -38.54 -95.58 -26.42
N HIS A 34 -38.77 -96.72 -27.06
CA HIS A 34 -39.00 -96.80 -28.52
C HIS A 34 -40.30 -96.12 -28.98
N ASP A 35 -41.25 -95.97 -28.06
CA ASP A 35 -42.53 -95.29 -28.26
C ASP A 35 -42.41 -93.76 -28.12
N GLY A 36 -41.21 -93.26 -27.80
CA GLY A 36 -40.93 -91.84 -27.56
C GLY A 36 -41.38 -91.35 -26.19
N LEU A 37 -41.76 -92.24 -25.27
CA LEU A 37 -42.16 -91.91 -23.90
C LEU A 37 -41.00 -92.07 -22.93
N VAL A 38 -41.05 -91.37 -21.79
CA VAL A 38 -40.01 -91.46 -20.76
C VAL A 38 -40.07 -92.80 -20.03
N ASP A 39 -39.00 -93.57 -20.07
CA ASP A 39 -38.86 -94.87 -19.39
C ASP A 39 -38.28 -94.73 -17.99
N GLN A 40 -37.18 -93.99 -17.87
CA GLN A 40 -36.49 -93.76 -16.60
C GLN A 40 -36.31 -92.28 -16.32
N TRP A 41 -36.37 -91.94 -15.04
CA TRP A 41 -36.22 -90.58 -14.53
C TRP A 41 -35.41 -90.64 -13.25
N SER A 42 -34.24 -90.01 -13.22
CA SER A 42 -33.36 -90.01 -12.04
C SER A 42 -33.86 -89.06 -10.94
N ASP A 43 -33.46 -89.30 -9.69
CA ASP A 43 -33.77 -88.40 -8.57
C ASP A 43 -33.21 -86.98 -8.80
N ARG A 44 -32.08 -86.87 -9.49
CA ARG A 44 -31.51 -85.58 -9.89
C ARG A 44 -32.33 -84.89 -10.97
N ALA A 45 -33.01 -85.63 -11.84
CA ALA A 45 -33.98 -85.05 -12.77
C ALA A 45 -35.22 -84.52 -12.02
N VAL A 46 -35.64 -85.17 -10.92
CA VAL A 46 -36.67 -84.62 -10.02
C VAL A 46 -36.21 -83.30 -9.40
N GLU A 47 -34.99 -83.21 -8.87
CA GLU A 47 -34.48 -81.96 -8.30
C GLU A 47 -34.31 -80.84 -9.34
N LEU A 48 -33.85 -81.17 -10.55
CA LEU A 48 -33.53 -80.19 -11.58
C LEU A 48 -34.79 -79.65 -12.28
N PHE A 49 -35.74 -80.52 -12.63
CA PHE A 49 -36.96 -80.17 -13.33
C PHE A 49 -38.17 -79.96 -12.41
N GLY A 50 -38.10 -80.43 -11.15
CA GLY A 50 -39.19 -80.45 -10.16
C GLY A 50 -40.42 -81.22 -10.57
N ILE A 51 -40.26 -82.21 -11.44
CA ILE A 51 -41.30 -83.13 -11.87
C ILE A 51 -40.99 -84.49 -11.22
N ALA A 52 -41.96 -85.02 -10.48
CA ALA A 52 -41.81 -86.33 -9.84
C ALA A 52 -41.64 -87.44 -10.89
N ALA A 53 -40.88 -88.49 -10.56
CA ALA A 53 -40.64 -89.59 -11.49
C ALA A 53 -41.95 -90.24 -11.98
N ASP A 54 -42.95 -90.36 -11.10
CA ASP A 54 -44.27 -90.92 -11.42
C ASP A 54 -45.08 -90.02 -12.37
N GLU A 55 -44.82 -88.72 -12.36
CA GLU A 55 -45.46 -87.78 -13.29
C GLU A 55 -44.77 -87.70 -14.64
N ALA A 56 -43.49 -88.08 -14.73
CA ALA A 56 -42.71 -88.05 -15.96
C ALA A 56 -42.76 -89.37 -16.74
N ARG A 57 -42.74 -90.52 -16.06
CA ARG A 57 -42.73 -91.85 -16.70
C ARG A 57 -43.99 -92.11 -17.54
N GLY A 58 -43.81 -92.71 -18.72
CA GLY A 58 -44.89 -93.03 -19.65
C GLY A 58 -45.53 -91.81 -20.32
N LYS A 59 -44.90 -90.63 -20.24
CA LYS A 59 -45.38 -89.40 -20.90
C LYS A 59 -44.40 -88.90 -21.95
N ASP A 60 -44.91 -88.09 -22.89
CA ASP A 60 -44.11 -87.41 -23.91
C ASP A 60 -43.19 -86.38 -23.23
N PRO A 61 -41.85 -86.52 -23.30
CA PRO A 61 -40.91 -85.59 -22.69
C PRO A 61 -41.11 -84.14 -23.17
N VAL A 62 -41.53 -83.97 -24.43
CA VAL A 62 -41.80 -82.66 -25.03
C VAL A 62 -43.03 -82.00 -24.41
N GLU A 63 -44.04 -82.77 -23.99
CA GLU A 63 -45.19 -82.21 -23.28
C GLU A 63 -44.87 -81.92 -21.82
N VAL A 64 -44.09 -82.77 -21.18
CA VAL A 64 -43.82 -82.77 -19.74
C VAL A 64 -42.96 -81.57 -19.31
N PHE A 65 -41.84 -81.28 -20.00
CA PHE A 65 -40.90 -80.25 -19.53
C PHE A 65 -40.63 -79.11 -20.52
N MET A 66 -40.97 -79.24 -21.81
CA MET A 66 -40.76 -78.16 -22.77
C MET A 66 -41.91 -77.13 -22.77
N PRO A 67 -41.60 -75.82 -22.90
CA PRO A 67 -42.61 -74.77 -23.09
C PRO A 67 -43.49 -75.02 -24.31
N ALA A 68 -44.76 -74.62 -24.24
CA ALA A 68 -45.78 -74.90 -25.27
C ALA A 68 -45.37 -74.38 -26.65
N GLU A 69 -44.67 -73.24 -26.70
CA GLU A 69 -44.20 -72.57 -27.91
C GLU A 69 -43.13 -73.37 -28.65
N LEU A 70 -42.40 -74.24 -27.95
CA LEU A 70 -41.26 -75.00 -28.47
C LEU A 70 -41.59 -76.47 -28.74
N ARG A 71 -42.77 -76.94 -28.34
CA ARG A 71 -43.22 -78.34 -28.54
C ARG A 71 -43.18 -78.80 -30.00
N PRO A 72 -43.58 -78.01 -31.01
CA PRO A 72 -43.51 -78.45 -32.42
C PRO A 72 -42.07 -78.73 -32.88
N ARG A 73 -41.10 -77.95 -32.38
CA ARG A 73 -39.67 -78.13 -32.67
C ARG A 73 -39.08 -79.28 -31.86
N GLY A 74 -39.51 -79.45 -30.60
CA GLY A 74 -39.15 -80.57 -29.73
C GLY A 74 -39.56 -81.92 -30.32
N ARG A 75 -40.82 -82.05 -30.80
CA ARG A 75 -41.32 -83.30 -31.41
C ARG A 75 -40.57 -83.69 -32.68
N ARG A 76 -40.23 -82.71 -33.53
CA ARG A 76 -39.42 -82.96 -34.73
C ARG A 76 -38.03 -83.49 -34.36
N ARG A 77 -37.42 -82.94 -33.32
CA ARG A 77 -36.10 -83.36 -32.84
C ARG A 77 -36.14 -84.72 -32.16
N LEU A 78 -37.17 -85.02 -31.40
CA LEU A 78 -37.37 -86.33 -30.80
C LEU A 78 -37.46 -87.44 -31.87
N ALA A 79 -38.16 -87.18 -32.98
CA ALA A 79 -38.19 -88.10 -34.11
C ALA A 79 -36.82 -88.30 -34.78
N GLU A 80 -35.99 -87.25 -34.89
CA GLU A 80 -34.62 -87.36 -35.42
C GLU A 80 -33.68 -88.14 -34.48
N ILE A 81 -33.91 -88.06 -33.17
CA ILE A 81 -33.16 -88.79 -32.14
C ILE A 81 -33.48 -90.29 -32.18
N LEU A 82 -34.77 -90.64 -32.30
CA LEU A 82 -35.24 -92.02 -32.43
C LEU A 82 -34.87 -92.67 -33.77
N ASP A 83 -34.33 -91.89 -34.72
CA ASP A 83 -33.71 -92.35 -35.98
C ASP A 83 -32.21 -92.66 -35.81
N GLY A 84 -31.74 -92.78 -34.55
CA GLY A 84 -30.39 -93.22 -34.20
C GLY A 84 -29.30 -92.14 -34.23
N LYS A 85 -29.66 -90.85 -34.21
CA LYS A 85 -28.68 -89.74 -34.25
C LYS A 85 -28.39 -89.19 -32.87
N GLU A 86 -27.10 -89.14 -32.51
CA GLU A 86 -26.62 -88.40 -31.35
C GLU A 86 -26.90 -86.91 -31.50
N TRP A 87 -27.36 -86.29 -30.42
CA TRP A 87 -27.67 -84.87 -30.40
C TRP A 87 -27.21 -84.22 -29.11
N THR A 88 -26.58 -83.05 -29.23
CA THR A 88 -26.23 -82.19 -28.10
C THR A 88 -26.77 -80.80 -28.34
N GLY A 89 -27.39 -80.19 -27.34
CA GLY A 89 -27.79 -78.80 -27.45
C GLY A 89 -28.44 -78.21 -26.21
N LEU A 90 -28.55 -76.89 -26.23
CA LEU A 90 -29.20 -76.12 -25.17
C LEU A 90 -30.72 -76.20 -25.31
N VAL A 91 -31.39 -76.67 -24.27
CA VAL A 91 -32.84 -76.76 -24.19
C VAL A 91 -33.35 -75.88 -23.05
N PRO A 92 -34.27 -74.95 -23.33
CA PRO A 92 -34.97 -74.24 -22.27
C PRO A 92 -36.00 -75.17 -21.62
N PHE A 93 -36.04 -75.21 -20.29
CA PHE A 93 -36.99 -76.01 -19.53
C PHE A 93 -37.75 -75.14 -18.50
N ARG A 94 -38.92 -75.62 -18.08
CA ARG A 94 -39.74 -74.95 -17.08
C ARG A 94 -39.22 -75.24 -15.68
N MET A 95 -38.95 -74.20 -14.90
CA MET A 95 -38.54 -74.33 -13.50
C MET A 95 -39.76 -74.54 -12.58
N PRO A 96 -39.60 -75.24 -11.44
CA PRO A 96 -40.67 -75.41 -10.45
C PRO A 96 -40.92 -74.09 -9.70
N GLY A 97 -42.19 -73.70 -9.53
CA GLY A 97 -42.58 -72.58 -8.66
C GLY A 97 -42.58 -71.17 -9.28
N GLY A 98 -42.42 -71.02 -10.61
CA GLY A 98 -42.51 -69.73 -11.28
C GLY A 98 -43.13 -69.81 -12.66
N SER A 99 -44.27 -69.14 -12.89
CA SER A 99 -45.04 -69.24 -14.13
C SER A 99 -44.32 -68.69 -15.39
N GLN A 100 -43.16 -68.05 -15.26
CA GLN A 100 -42.36 -67.51 -16.39
C GLN A 100 -40.82 -67.64 -16.23
N ALA A 101 -40.31 -68.40 -15.25
CA ALA A 101 -38.86 -68.58 -15.11
C ALA A 101 -38.37 -69.75 -16.00
N HIS A 102 -37.68 -69.43 -17.10
CA HIS A 102 -37.09 -70.42 -18.01
C HIS A 102 -35.64 -70.72 -17.61
N GLY A 103 -35.31 -71.98 -17.31
CA GLY A 103 -33.93 -72.45 -17.16
C GLY A 103 -33.35 -72.86 -18.51
N LEU A 104 -32.02 -72.80 -18.67
CA LEU A 104 -31.30 -73.37 -19.82
C LEU A 104 -30.46 -74.54 -19.33
N ALA A 105 -30.70 -75.73 -19.87
CA ALA A 105 -29.87 -76.90 -19.63
C ALA A 105 -29.22 -77.36 -20.94
N GLU A 106 -28.00 -77.87 -20.85
CA GLU A 106 -27.38 -78.57 -21.96
C GLU A 106 -27.75 -80.04 -21.87
N ILE A 107 -28.41 -80.56 -22.91
CA ILE A 107 -28.86 -81.95 -22.97
C ILE A 107 -28.03 -82.69 -24.01
N TYR A 108 -27.42 -83.79 -23.57
CA TYR A 108 -26.75 -84.76 -24.40
C TYR A 108 -27.70 -85.95 -24.55
N VAL A 109 -28.11 -86.21 -25.79
CA VAL A 109 -29.01 -87.31 -26.13
C VAL A 109 -28.22 -88.34 -26.92
N MET A 110 -28.12 -89.53 -26.36
CA MET A 110 -27.40 -90.67 -26.91
C MET A 110 -28.42 -91.75 -27.28
N PRO A 111 -28.46 -92.25 -28.52
CA PRO A 111 -29.33 -93.37 -28.87
C PRO A 111 -28.92 -94.61 -28.07
N SER A 112 -29.90 -95.38 -27.62
CA SER A 112 -29.69 -96.60 -26.82
C SER A 112 -30.60 -97.70 -27.36
N GLU A 113 -30.13 -98.94 -27.36
CA GLU A 113 -30.98 -100.09 -27.68
C GLU A 113 -31.58 -100.67 -26.40
N THR A 114 -32.87 -100.98 -26.42
CA THR A 114 -33.52 -101.73 -25.34
C THR A 114 -33.10 -103.20 -25.40
N SER A 115 -33.35 -103.97 -24.33
CA SER A 115 -33.03 -105.41 -24.28
C SER A 115 -33.71 -106.27 -25.35
N GLN A 116 -34.66 -105.71 -26.11
CA GLN A 116 -35.37 -106.37 -27.22
C GLN A 116 -34.91 -105.89 -28.62
N GLY A 117 -33.89 -105.02 -28.70
CA GLY A 117 -33.34 -104.51 -29.95
C GLY A 117 -34.10 -103.31 -30.55
N GLU A 118 -34.94 -102.63 -29.75
CA GLU A 118 -35.68 -101.45 -30.18
C GLU A 118 -34.88 -100.18 -29.86
N GLN A 119 -34.97 -99.14 -30.70
CA GLN A 119 -34.23 -97.90 -30.52
C GLN A 119 -34.92 -96.95 -29.53
N GLY A 120 -34.25 -96.61 -28.44
CA GLY A 120 -34.59 -95.54 -27.50
C GLY A 120 -33.45 -94.52 -27.38
N ALA A 121 -33.46 -93.71 -26.32
CA ALA A 121 -32.41 -92.72 -26.08
C ALA A 121 -32.13 -92.49 -24.58
N LEU A 122 -30.87 -92.32 -24.21
CA LEU A 122 -30.43 -91.84 -22.90
C LEU A 122 -30.13 -90.33 -22.99
N CYS A 123 -30.74 -89.56 -22.10
CA CYS A 123 -30.55 -88.12 -22.01
C CYS A 123 -29.79 -87.76 -20.73
N ILE A 124 -28.64 -87.09 -20.88
CA ILE A 124 -27.86 -86.50 -19.80
C ILE A 124 -28.06 -84.99 -19.83
N VAL A 125 -28.37 -84.39 -18.68
CA VAL A 125 -28.73 -82.98 -18.55
C VAL A 125 -27.80 -82.30 -17.56
N LEU A 126 -27.21 -81.17 -17.97
CA LEU A 126 -26.29 -80.35 -17.18
C LEU A 126 -26.89 -78.97 -16.88
N ASP A 127 -26.84 -78.53 -15.61
CA ASP A 127 -27.20 -77.16 -15.23
C ASP A 127 -26.07 -76.17 -15.58
N VAL A 128 -26.29 -75.36 -16.61
CA VAL A 128 -25.31 -74.41 -17.13
C VAL A 128 -25.15 -73.17 -16.21
N ARG A 129 -26.02 -72.98 -15.20
CA ARG A 129 -25.97 -71.80 -14.30
C ARG A 129 -24.82 -71.89 -13.30
N ALA A 130 -24.53 -73.07 -12.76
CA ALA A 130 -23.42 -73.28 -11.85
C ALA A 130 -22.07 -73.05 -12.55
N LEU A 131 -21.95 -73.57 -13.78
CA LEU A 131 -20.81 -73.35 -14.67
C LEU A 131 -20.61 -71.87 -14.98
N ARG A 132 -21.66 -71.15 -15.39
CA ARG A 132 -21.56 -69.69 -15.65
C ARG A 132 -21.19 -68.87 -14.42
N ARG A 133 -21.62 -69.25 -13.21
CA ARG A 133 -21.19 -68.57 -11.97
C ARG A 133 -19.71 -68.77 -11.72
N ILE A 134 -19.21 -70.00 -11.87
CA ILE A 134 -17.78 -70.31 -11.72
C ILE A 134 -16.95 -69.61 -12.79
N GLU A 135 -17.41 -69.58 -14.05
CA GLU A 135 -16.77 -68.81 -15.11
C GLU A 135 -16.74 -67.31 -14.80
N THR A 136 -17.84 -66.75 -14.28
CA THR A 136 -17.92 -65.34 -13.90
C THR A 136 -16.99 -65.01 -12.73
N ASP A 137 -16.95 -65.85 -11.69
CA ASP A 137 -16.08 -65.66 -10.52
C ASP A 137 -14.59 -65.86 -10.89
N LEU A 138 -14.29 -66.82 -11.76
CA LEU A 138 -12.95 -67.04 -12.29
C LEU A 138 -12.51 -65.88 -13.19
N ALA A 139 -13.40 -65.38 -14.04
CA ALA A 139 -13.15 -64.19 -14.86
C ALA A 139 -12.94 -62.95 -14.00
N ALA A 140 -13.73 -62.77 -12.92
CA ALA A 140 -13.54 -61.68 -11.96
C ALA A 140 -12.19 -61.79 -11.22
N SER A 141 -11.82 -62.99 -10.76
CA SER A 141 -10.51 -63.23 -10.17
C SER A 141 -9.38 -62.98 -11.17
N GLN A 142 -9.48 -63.46 -12.41
CA GLN A 142 -8.48 -63.23 -13.45
C GLN A 142 -8.36 -61.74 -13.81
N ALA A 143 -9.46 -60.99 -13.83
CA ALA A 143 -9.44 -59.54 -14.05
C ALA A 143 -8.68 -58.80 -12.94
N ILE A 144 -8.87 -59.18 -11.66
CA ILE A 144 -8.17 -58.57 -10.52
C ILE A 144 -6.66 -58.87 -10.54
N PHE A 145 -6.25 -60.09 -10.87
CA PHE A 145 -4.84 -60.48 -10.90
C PHE A 145 -4.12 -60.18 -12.23
N GLY A 146 -4.87 -59.95 -13.31
CA GLY A 146 -4.34 -59.71 -14.65
C GLY A 146 -4.39 -58.25 -15.11
N GLN A 147 -5.55 -57.59 -14.97
CA GLN A 147 -5.81 -56.27 -15.57
C GLN A 147 -6.01 -55.13 -14.55
N SER A 148 -5.90 -55.41 -13.25
CA SER A 148 -6.10 -54.38 -12.22
C SER A 148 -5.06 -53.26 -12.30
N PRO A 149 -5.46 -51.98 -12.23
CA PRO A 149 -4.55 -50.84 -12.16
C PRO A 149 -3.83 -50.72 -10.80
N PHE A 150 -4.24 -51.52 -9.80
CA PHE A 150 -3.71 -51.52 -8.44
C PHE A 150 -2.73 -52.67 -8.21
N GLY A 151 -1.70 -52.47 -7.37
CA GLY A 151 -0.84 -53.57 -6.94
C GLY A 151 -1.58 -54.43 -5.91
N PHE A 152 -1.69 -55.74 -6.16
CA PHE A 152 -2.40 -56.66 -5.29
C PHE A 152 -1.45 -57.74 -4.77
N LEU A 153 -1.49 -57.99 -3.47
CA LEU A 153 -0.79 -59.07 -2.78
C LEU A 153 -1.78 -59.86 -1.93
N LEU A 154 -1.67 -61.18 -1.95
CA LEU A 154 -2.31 -62.06 -0.97
C LEU A 154 -1.24 -62.63 -0.06
N PHE A 155 -1.31 -62.35 1.23
CA PHE A 155 -0.45 -62.93 2.25
C PHE A 155 -1.14 -64.13 2.89
N GLY A 156 -0.39 -65.21 3.11
CA GLY A 156 -0.86 -66.36 3.88
C GLY A 156 -0.97 -66.06 5.37
N THR A 157 -1.43 -67.03 6.16
CA THR A 157 -1.48 -66.96 7.62
C THR A 157 -0.08 -66.91 8.27
N ASP A 158 0.94 -67.30 7.53
CA ASP A 158 2.37 -67.21 7.86
C ASP A 158 3.01 -65.86 7.45
N LEU A 159 2.20 -64.92 6.95
CA LEU A 159 2.61 -63.59 6.47
C LEU A 159 3.56 -63.61 5.27
N THR A 160 3.64 -64.74 4.55
CA THR A 160 4.38 -64.83 3.29
C THR A 160 3.45 -64.53 2.11
N VAL A 161 3.98 -63.97 1.04
CA VAL A 161 3.21 -63.67 -0.17
C VAL A 161 2.83 -64.99 -0.84
N GLN A 162 1.53 -65.28 -0.92
CA GLN A 162 1.00 -66.42 -1.66
C GLN A 162 0.73 -66.10 -3.13
N ARG A 163 0.34 -64.85 -3.41
CA ARG A 163 0.02 -64.40 -4.78
C ARG A 163 0.27 -62.91 -4.93
N ALA A 164 0.82 -62.53 -6.08
CA ALA A 164 0.93 -61.14 -6.52
C ALA A 164 0.25 -60.97 -7.88
N ASN A 165 -0.16 -59.74 -8.22
CA ASN A 165 -0.65 -59.42 -9.56
C ASN A 165 0.43 -58.78 -10.45
N GLN A 166 0.17 -58.74 -11.75
CA GLN A 166 1.14 -58.20 -12.73
C GLN A 166 1.50 -56.74 -12.47
N ARG A 167 0.57 -55.96 -11.91
CA ARG A 167 0.80 -54.56 -11.56
C ARG A 167 1.83 -54.40 -10.45
N PHE A 168 1.76 -55.24 -9.41
CA PHE A 168 2.75 -55.26 -8.33
C PHE A 168 4.15 -55.63 -8.88
N ALA A 169 4.22 -56.69 -9.69
CA ALA A 169 5.48 -57.14 -10.30
C ALA A 169 6.11 -56.08 -11.23
N THR A 170 5.30 -55.28 -11.91
CA THR A 170 5.80 -54.16 -12.75
C THR A 170 6.48 -53.06 -11.91
N VAL A 171 6.01 -52.82 -10.68
CA VAL A 171 6.54 -51.77 -9.79
C VAL A 171 7.77 -52.25 -9.02
N PHE A 172 7.77 -53.51 -8.57
CA PHE A 172 8.84 -54.09 -7.73
C PHE A 172 9.83 -54.99 -8.50
N GLY A 173 9.60 -55.19 -9.81
CA GLY A 173 10.46 -55.95 -10.73
C GLY A 173 10.23 -57.47 -10.68
N GLY A 174 10.38 -58.12 -11.84
CA GLY A 174 10.22 -59.58 -12.00
C GLY A 174 8.84 -60.00 -12.57
N ALA A 175 8.56 -61.30 -12.53
CA ALA A 175 7.25 -61.88 -12.83
C ALA A 175 6.41 -62.02 -11.54
N ALA A 176 5.07 -62.07 -11.66
CA ALA A 176 4.18 -62.19 -10.51
C ALA A 176 4.47 -63.41 -9.61
N GLU A 177 4.95 -64.51 -10.18
CA GLU A 177 5.31 -65.73 -9.45
C GLU A 177 6.62 -65.59 -8.65
N ASP A 178 7.54 -64.71 -9.05
CA ASP A 178 8.84 -64.51 -8.37
C ASP A 178 8.69 -63.92 -6.95
N HIS A 179 7.52 -63.35 -6.67
CA HIS A 179 7.17 -62.74 -5.40
C HIS A 179 6.60 -63.75 -4.40
N ARG A 180 6.26 -64.97 -4.82
CA ARG A 180 5.69 -66.00 -3.95
C ARG A 180 6.72 -66.47 -2.91
N GLY A 181 6.29 -66.61 -1.66
CA GLY A 181 7.15 -66.99 -0.52
C GLY A 181 7.96 -65.84 0.10
N ARG A 182 7.96 -64.64 -0.51
CA ARG A 182 8.64 -63.46 0.04
C ARG A 182 7.86 -62.81 1.19
N THR A 183 8.54 -61.98 1.97
CA THR A 183 7.99 -61.22 3.10
C THR A 183 8.06 -59.71 2.84
N VAL A 184 7.40 -58.89 3.66
CA VAL A 184 7.46 -57.42 3.53
C VAL A 184 8.87 -56.84 3.76
N HIS A 185 9.76 -57.59 4.43
CA HIS A 185 11.16 -57.21 4.61
C HIS A 185 11.97 -57.24 3.31
N ASP A 186 11.50 -57.99 2.30
CA ASP A 186 12.15 -58.07 1.00
C ASP A 186 11.86 -56.82 0.13
N TYR A 187 10.92 -55.97 0.55
CA TYR A 187 10.46 -54.81 -0.23
C TYR A 187 10.62 -53.46 0.48
N LEU A 188 10.59 -53.42 1.81
CA LEU A 188 10.54 -52.18 2.59
C LEU A 188 11.76 -52.03 3.52
N SER A 189 12.08 -50.78 3.88
CA SER A 189 13.08 -50.50 4.91
C SER A 189 12.65 -51.11 6.25
N ARG A 190 13.62 -51.46 7.12
CA ARG A 190 13.35 -52.15 8.39
C ARG A 190 12.24 -51.50 9.24
N PRO A 191 12.24 -50.17 9.48
CA PRO A 191 11.17 -49.54 10.28
C PRO A 191 9.79 -49.65 9.63
N GLU A 192 9.72 -49.60 8.29
CA GLU A 192 8.46 -49.69 7.56
C GLU A 192 7.94 -51.11 7.43
N ALA A 193 8.84 -52.08 7.24
CA ALA A 193 8.52 -53.50 7.23
C ALA A 193 7.94 -53.95 8.57
N GLU A 194 8.51 -53.49 9.69
CA GLU A 194 8.00 -53.77 11.04
C GLU A 194 6.59 -53.19 11.25
N ARG A 195 6.34 -51.95 10.80
CA ARG A 195 4.99 -51.34 10.81
C ARG A 195 3.99 -52.12 9.95
N MET A 196 4.38 -52.53 8.76
CA MET A 196 3.52 -53.31 7.87
C MET A 196 3.18 -54.69 8.46
N ASN A 197 4.17 -55.40 9.00
CA ASN A 197 3.97 -56.70 9.63
C ASN A 197 3.03 -56.64 10.84
N ALA A 198 3.15 -55.59 11.67
CA ALA A 198 2.23 -55.37 12.78
C ALA A 198 0.78 -55.19 12.30
N SER A 199 0.58 -54.40 11.23
CA SER A 199 -0.73 -54.22 10.60
C SER A 199 -1.29 -55.53 10.01
N LEU A 200 -0.48 -56.32 9.32
CA LEU A 200 -0.91 -57.62 8.76
C LEU A 200 -1.35 -58.60 9.86
N ARG A 201 -0.58 -58.72 10.96
CA ARG A 201 -0.96 -59.56 12.10
C ARG A 201 -2.27 -59.09 12.74
N ARG A 202 -2.40 -57.79 12.97
CA ARG A 202 -3.61 -57.21 13.54
C ARG A 202 -4.84 -57.52 12.69
N VAL A 203 -4.77 -57.35 11.37
CA VAL A 203 -5.89 -57.65 10.46
C VAL A 203 -6.23 -59.14 10.49
N LEU A 204 -5.23 -60.03 10.56
CA LEU A 204 -5.45 -61.47 10.62
C LEU A 204 -6.17 -61.88 11.92
N GLU A 205 -5.71 -61.37 13.06
CA GLU A 205 -6.23 -61.67 14.40
C GLU A 205 -7.62 -61.05 14.65
N THR A 206 -7.75 -59.74 14.42
CA THR A 206 -8.98 -58.99 14.73
C THR A 206 -10.04 -59.12 13.65
N GLY A 207 -9.62 -59.19 12.38
CA GLY A 207 -10.51 -59.09 11.22
C GLY A 207 -10.86 -57.66 10.82
N ASP A 208 -10.42 -56.66 11.59
CA ASP A 208 -10.66 -55.25 11.26
C ASP A 208 -9.79 -54.84 10.06
N PRO A 209 -10.39 -54.30 8.99
CA PRO A 209 -9.62 -53.84 7.85
C PRO A 209 -8.81 -52.59 8.19
N VAL A 210 -7.61 -52.49 7.64
CA VAL A 210 -6.78 -51.27 7.73
C VAL A 210 -6.85 -50.56 6.40
N THR A 211 -7.39 -49.34 6.39
CA THR A 211 -7.48 -48.49 5.20
C THR A 211 -6.44 -47.39 5.24
N ASP A 212 -5.95 -46.98 4.07
CA ASP A 212 -5.05 -45.84 3.87
C ASP A 212 -3.75 -45.88 4.71
N LEU A 213 -3.16 -47.07 4.85
CA LEU A 213 -1.84 -47.20 5.47
C LEU A 213 -0.78 -46.58 4.55
N GLN A 214 -0.22 -45.45 4.97
CA GLN A 214 0.80 -44.71 4.23
C GLN A 214 2.20 -45.25 4.51
N ILE A 215 2.91 -45.65 3.45
CA ILE A 215 4.28 -46.17 3.51
C ILE A 215 5.19 -45.42 2.53
N VAL A 216 6.43 -45.13 2.94
CA VAL A 216 7.42 -44.35 2.18
C VAL A 216 8.71 -45.14 1.96
N GLY A 217 8.86 -45.72 0.78
CA GLY A 217 10.06 -46.48 0.43
C GLY A 217 10.57 -46.18 -0.97
N THR A 218 11.60 -46.92 -1.36
CA THR A 218 12.25 -46.82 -2.66
C THR A 218 11.92 -48.05 -3.48
N ALA A 219 11.58 -47.88 -4.76
CA ALA A 219 11.42 -49.02 -5.65
C ALA A 219 12.79 -49.73 -5.85
N PRO A 220 12.84 -51.06 -6.00
CA PRO A 220 14.09 -51.79 -6.24
C PRO A 220 14.85 -51.21 -7.45
N GLY A 221 16.12 -50.84 -7.25
CA GLY A 221 16.96 -50.24 -8.30
C GLY A 221 16.81 -48.73 -8.53
N SER A 222 15.99 -48.03 -7.74
CA SER A 222 15.82 -46.56 -7.80
C SER A 222 16.09 -45.92 -6.43
N THR A 223 16.68 -44.72 -6.44
CA THR A 223 16.83 -43.86 -5.26
C THR A 223 15.61 -42.97 -5.01
N ASP A 224 14.59 -43.03 -5.87
CA ASP A 224 13.42 -42.17 -5.76
C ASP A 224 12.50 -42.64 -4.64
N ARG A 225 12.27 -41.74 -3.66
CA ARG A 225 11.28 -41.95 -2.62
C ARG A 225 9.88 -41.92 -3.21
N ARG A 226 9.13 -43.00 -2.99
CA ARG A 226 7.73 -43.15 -3.37
C ARG A 226 6.85 -43.24 -2.15
N HIS A 227 5.62 -42.74 -2.29
CA HIS A 227 4.57 -42.80 -1.28
C HIS A 227 3.50 -43.77 -1.75
N TRP A 228 3.17 -44.77 -0.93
CA TRP A 228 2.12 -45.73 -1.22
C TRP A 228 1.01 -45.67 -0.18
N SER A 229 -0.24 -45.75 -0.65
CA SER A 229 -1.42 -45.96 0.18
C SER A 229 -1.84 -47.42 0.05
N ILE A 230 -1.87 -48.14 1.18
CA ILE A 230 -2.10 -49.58 1.23
C ILE A 230 -3.34 -49.88 2.07
N ASN A 231 -4.24 -50.70 1.51
CA ASN A 231 -5.42 -51.19 2.20
C ASN A 231 -5.29 -52.70 2.44
N LEU A 232 -5.59 -53.15 3.65
CA LEU A 232 -5.44 -54.53 4.10
C LEU A 232 -6.78 -55.10 4.58
N TYR A 233 -7.16 -56.27 4.07
CA TYR A 233 -8.44 -56.93 4.38
C TYR A 233 -8.25 -58.43 4.61
N ARG A 234 -8.96 -59.03 5.56
CA ARG A 234 -8.89 -60.47 5.83
C ARG A 234 -9.71 -61.26 4.79
N VAL A 235 -9.10 -62.30 4.22
CA VAL A 235 -9.74 -63.20 3.24
C VAL A 235 -10.14 -64.51 3.91
N HIS A 236 -11.37 -64.96 3.66
CA HIS A 236 -11.92 -66.20 4.20
C HIS A 236 -12.11 -67.24 3.10
N GLY A 237 -11.90 -68.51 3.41
CA GLY A 237 -12.20 -69.63 2.52
C GLY A 237 -13.67 -70.04 2.58
N GLY A 238 -14.10 -70.95 1.71
CA GLY A 238 -15.50 -71.43 1.65
C GLY A 238 -16.04 -72.08 2.93
N SER A 239 -15.16 -72.47 3.86
CA SER A 239 -15.50 -72.99 5.19
C SER A 239 -15.59 -71.92 6.29
N GLY A 240 -15.45 -70.63 5.94
CA GLY A 240 -15.46 -69.51 6.88
C GLY A 240 -14.16 -69.28 7.66
N ARG A 241 -13.13 -70.11 7.46
CA ARG A 241 -11.81 -69.93 8.09
C ARG A 241 -10.98 -68.87 7.36
N PRO A 242 -10.19 -68.04 8.07
CA PRO A 242 -9.29 -67.07 7.44
C PRO A 242 -8.17 -67.81 6.69
N VAL A 243 -8.00 -67.47 5.42
CA VAL A 243 -6.98 -68.04 4.53
C VAL A 243 -5.76 -67.11 4.47
N GLY A 244 -5.94 -65.82 4.73
CA GLY A 244 -4.87 -64.84 4.65
C GLY A 244 -5.33 -63.38 4.72
N VAL A 245 -4.45 -62.45 4.34
CA VAL A 245 -4.72 -61.02 4.25
C VAL A 245 -4.45 -60.54 2.82
N ALA A 246 -5.43 -59.92 2.19
CA ALA A 246 -5.28 -59.24 0.91
C ALA A 246 -4.81 -57.80 1.13
N GLY A 247 -3.73 -57.42 0.47
CA GLY A 247 -3.20 -56.07 0.43
C GLY A 247 -3.36 -55.44 -0.95
N VAL A 248 -3.93 -54.23 -1.00
CA VAL A 248 -4.06 -53.43 -2.23
C VAL A 248 -3.26 -52.15 -2.06
N GLY A 249 -2.24 -51.98 -2.89
CA GLY A 249 -1.35 -50.81 -2.89
C GLY A 249 -1.56 -49.89 -4.08
N THR A 250 -1.57 -48.59 -3.83
CA THR A 250 -1.59 -47.53 -4.85
C THR A 250 -0.38 -46.62 -4.69
N ASP A 251 0.29 -46.28 -5.80
CA ASP A 251 1.32 -45.24 -5.81
C ASP A 251 0.64 -43.86 -5.77
N VAL A 252 0.78 -43.18 -4.63
CA VAL A 252 0.24 -41.84 -4.39
C VAL A 252 1.33 -40.77 -4.43
N THR A 253 2.53 -41.08 -4.92
CA THR A 253 3.68 -40.16 -4.96
C THR A 253 3.32 -38.86 -5.69
N ARG A 254 2.72 -38.94 -6.89
CA ARG A 254 2.29 -37.75 -7.64
C ARG A 254 1.27 -36.91 -6.89
N ARG A 255 0.31 -37.57 -6.22
CA ARG A 255 -0.73 -36.89 -5.43
C ARG A 255 -0.12 -36.20 -4.20
N HIS A 256 0.85 -36.84 -3.54
CA HIS A 256 1.54 -36.28 -2.38
C HIS A 256 2.40 -35.08 -2.77
N ILE A 257 3.17 -35.18 -3.86
CA ILE A 257 3.97 -34.06 -4.41
C ILE A 257 3.03 -32.90 -4.79
N ALA A 258 1.97 -33.16 -5.56
CA ALA A 258 1.02 -32.12 -5.97
C ALA A 258 0.31 -31.46 -4.77
N ALA A 259 -0.06 -32.23 -3.75
CA ALA A 259 -0.67 -31.70 -2.52
C ALA A 259 0.31 -30.81 -1.75
N ARG A 260 1.58 -31.22 -1.64
CA ARG A 260 2.64 -30.44 -1.00
C ARG A 260 2.96 -29.17 -1.77
N GLU A 261 2.99 -29.23 -3.11
CA GLU A 261 3.15 -28.05 -3.96
C GLU A 261 1.97 -27.09 -3.82
N ALA A 262 0.73 -27.59 -3.82
CA ALA A 262 -0.46 -26.78 -3.62
C ALA A 262 -0.48 -26.12 -2.23
N ALA A 263 -0.06 -26.84 -1.18
CA ALA A 263 0.05 -26.29 0.17
C ALA A 263 1.10 -25.16 0.24
N ASN A 264 2.27 -25.36 -0.37
CA ASN A 264 3.32 -24.33 -0.44
C ASN A 264 2.87 -23.12 -1.26
N ALA A 265 2.21 -23.32 -2.41
CA ALA A 265 1.68 -22.23 -3.23
C ALA A 265 0.62 -21.40 -2.46
N ARG A 266 -0.29 -22.06 -1.74
CA ARG A 266 -1.27 -21.38 -0.88
C ARG A 266 -0.60 -20.57 0.23
N ARG A 267 0.43 -21.12 0.88
CA ARG A 267 1.21 -20.40 1.89
C ARG A 267 1.90 -19.17 1.31
N ASN A 268 2.52 -19.29 0.14
CA ASN A 268 3.19 -18.16 -0.54
C ASN A 268 2.20 -17.05 -0.92
N LEU A 269 1.02 -17.40 -1.43
CA LEU A 269 -0.04 -16.43 -1.72
C LEU A 269 -0.56 -15.74 -0.45
N ALA A 270 -0.72 -16.48 0.65
CA ALA A 270 -1.12 -15.92 1.93
C ALA A 270 -0.10 -14.89 2.45
N LEU A 271 1.20 -15.22 2.38
CA LEU A 271 2.28 -14.29 2.75
C LEU A 271 2.28 -13.01 1.90
N LEU A 272 2.11 -13.13 0.58
CA LEU A 272 2.03 -11.95 -0.30
C LEU A 272 0.78 -11.10 0.00
N ASN A 273 -0.35 -11.72 0.33
CA ASN A 273 -1.56 -10.99 0.68
C ASN A 273 -1.41 -10.27 2.03
N GLU A 274 -0.79 -10.91 3.02
CA GLU A 274 -0.50 -10.28 4.30
C GLU A 274 0.50 -9.13 4.15
N ALA A 275 1.55 -9.31 3.36
CA ALA A 275 2.47 -8.23 2.97
C ALA A 275 1.70 -7.08 2.28
N SER A 276 0.68 -7.40 1.49
CA SER A 276 -0.15 -6.40 0.81
C SER A 276 -0.97 -5.54 1.76
N ALA A 277 -1.45 -6.14 2.85
CA ALA A 277 -2.31 -5.47 3.81
C ALA A 277 -1.53 -4.67 4.85
N ARG A 278 -0.30 -5.09 5.19
CA ARG A 278 0.49 -4.47 6.25
C ARG A 278 1.51 -3.46 5.75
N ILE A 279 2.26 -3.79 4.69
CA ILE A 279 3.40 -2.99 4.25
C ILE A 279 2.90 -1.74 3.53
N GLY A 280 3.29 -0.57 4.03
CA GLY A 280 3.00 0.72 3.39
C GLY A 280 1.83 1.49 4.00
N ASN A 281 1.36 1.09 5.18
CA ASN A 281 0.37 1.85 5.96
C ASN A 281 0.98 3.04 6.71
N SER A 282 2.30 3.19 6.68
CA SER A 282 3.05 4.27 7.33
C SER A 282 4.04 4.91 6.37
N LEU A 283 4.24 6.23 6.51
CA LEU A 283 5.29 6.99 5.83
C LEU A 283 6.61 7.01 6.63
N ASP A 284 6.69 6.22 7.69
CA ASP A 284 7.94 5.97 8.41
C ASP A 284 8.70 4.77 7.80
N LEU A 285 9.94 5.05 7.40
CA LEU A 285 10.85 4.11 6.75
C LEU A 285 11.20 2.95 7.69
N GLU A 286 11.41 3.23 8.98
CA GLU A 286 11.74 2.20 9.97
C GLU A 286 10.53 1.31 10.27
N THR A 287 9.35 1.91 10.37
CA THR A 287 8.08 1.16 10.51
C THR A 287 7.83 0.25 9.32
N THR A 288 7.96 0.75 8.09
CA THR A 288 7.78 -0.06 6.87
C THR A 288 8.77 -1.23 6.81
N ALA A 289 10.03 -1.00 7.20
CA ALA A 289 11.03 -2.07 7.27
C ALA A 289 10.68 -3.13 8.33
N ARG A 290 10.13 -2.72 9.47
CA ARG A 290 9.68 -3.63 10.53
C ARG A 290 8.45 -4.44 10.10
N GLU A 291 7.49 -3.82 9.43
CA GLU A 291 6.31 -4.50 8.87
C GLU A 291 6.70 -5.61 7.89
N LEU A 292 7.72 -5.38 7.04
CA LEU A 292 8.27 -6.43 6.18
C LEU A 292 8.78 -7.62 6.99
N LEU A 293 9.52 -7.36 8.07
CA LEU A 293 10.09 -8.41 8.91
C LEU A 293 9.03 -9.18 9.69
N ASP A 294 8.00 -8.51 10.18
CA ASP A 294 6.87 -9.11 10.91
C ASP A 294 6.05 -10.06 10.02
N VAL A 295 6.01 -9.81 8.71
CA VAL A 295 5.38 -10.72 7.75
C VAL A 295 6.31 -11.88 7.38
N ALA A 296 7.62 -11.61 7.27
CA ALA A 296 8.59 -12.61 6.84
C ALA A 296 8.97 -13.62 7.95
N VAL A 297 8.94 -13.22 9.23
CA VAL A 297 9.33 -14.04 10.38
C VAL A 297 8.11 -14.37 11.23
N PRO A 298 7.81 -15.65 11.54
CA PRO A 298 8.52 -16.88 11.17
C PRO A 298 8.05 -17.50 9.84
N GLY A 299 7.11 -16.86 9.13
CA GLY A 299 6.36 -17.50 8.04
C GLY A 299 7.18 -17.90 6.81
N PHE A 300 8.21 -17.12 6.47
CA PHE A 300 9.11 -17.34 5.32
C PHE A 300 10.53 -17.74 5.74
N CYS A 301 11.03 -17.14 6.82
CA CYS A 301 12.39 -17.30 7.33
C CYS A 301 12.43 -17.26 8.86
N ASP A 302 13.54 -17.69 9.45
CA ASP A 302 13.73 -17.78 10.90
C ASP A 302 14.39 -16.52 11.47
N LEU A 303 15.20 -15.83 10.66
CA LEU A 303 15.80 -14.53 10.97
C LEU A 303 15.78 -13.63 9.74
N ALA A 304 15.62 -12.33 9.95
CA ALA A 304 15.75 -11.35 8.89
C ALA A 304 16.23 -9.98 9.38
N SER A 305 16.87 -9.22 8.49
CA SER A 305 17.32 -7.84 8.75
C SER A 305 17.15 -6.96 7.53
N VAL A 306 16.88 -5.68 7.75
CA VAL A 306 16.81 -4.65 6.70
C VAL A 306 17.89 -3.61 6.96
N ASP A 307 18.74 -3.39 5.96
CA ASP A 307 19.77 -2.36 5.96
C ASP A 307 19.48 -1.37 4.82
N LEU A 308 19.26 -0.09 5.15
CA LEU A 308 19.00 0.97 4.17
C LEU A 308 20.22 1.87 4.01
N TYR A 309 20.39 2.49 2.85
CA TYR A 309 21.50 3.45 2.67
C TYR A 309 21.38 4.63 3.63
N GLN A 310 22.49 5.01 4.27
CA GLN A 310 22.52 6.11 5.24
C GLN A 310 22.07 7.43 4.61
N GLY A 311 22.50 7.71 3.37
CA GLY A 311 22.08 8.89 2.60
C GLY A 311 20.57 8.96 2.34
N LEU A 312 19.88 7.82 2.31
CA LEU A 312 18.42 7.77 2.18
C LEU A 312 17.73 8.23 3.47
N LEU A 313 18.32 7.92 4.63
CA LEU A 313 17.81 8.31 5.95
C LEU A 313 18.13 9.77 6.29
N THR A 314 19.28 10.28 5.84
CA THR A 314 19.71 11.67 6.09
C THR A 314 19.16 12.69 5.08
N GLY A 315 18.49 12.23 4.02
CA GLY A 315 17.88 13.11 3.02
C GLY A 315 18.78 13.54 1.86
N ASP A 316 20.04 13.09 1.81
CA ASP A 316 21.03 13.52 0.81
C ASP A 316 20.58 13.31 -0.65
N GLU A 317 20.88 14.29 -1.51
CA GLU A 317 20.46 14.30 -2.92
C GLU A 317 21.11 13.22 -3.79
N ALA A 318 22.22 12.64 -3.35
CA ALA A 318 22.93 11.63 -4.13
C ALA A 318 22.02 10.40 -4.36
N PRO A 319 21.78 9.98 -5.62
CA PRO A 319 21.01 8.77 -5.88
C PRO A 319 21.69 7.59 -5.18
N PRO A 320 20.98 6.83 -4.33
CA PRO A 320 21.53 5.65 -3.69
C PRO A 320 21.84 4.61 -4.77
N GLY A 321 23.08 4.55 -5.24
CA GLY A 321 23.49 3.56 -6.24
C GLY A 321 24.46 4.02 -7.33
N GLN A 322 24.73 5.33 -7.51
CA GLN A 322 25.86 5.71 -8.36
C GLN A 322 27.16 5.53 -7.57
N TRP A 323 27.76 4.34 -7.71
CA TRP A 323 29.18 4.13 -7.42
C TRP A 323 29.96 5.18 -8.19
N GLY A 324 30.32 6.27 -7.53
CA GLY A 324 31.00 7.39 -8.17
C GLY A 324 32.25 6.88 -8.88
N SER A 325 32.41 7.28 -10.14
CA SER A 325 33.71 7.36 -10.81
C SER A 325 34.60 8.44 -10.17
N ALA A 326 34.51 8.62 -8.85
CA ALA A 326 35.34 9.52 -8.09
C ALA A 326 36.55 8.71 -7.64
N ARG A 327 37.65 8.93 -8.34
CA ARG A 327 39.01 8.64 -7.87
C ARG A 327 39.24 9.48 -6.61
N SER A 328 38.70 9.04 -5.47
CA SER A 328 39.15 9.48 -4.15
C SER A 328 40.21 8.48 -3.72
N GLU A 329 41.46 8.92 -3.83
CA GLU A 329 42.62 8.22 -3.32
C GLU A 329 42.53 8.15 -1.80
N GLY A 330 42.46 6.93 -1.25
CA GLY A 330 42.73 6.66 0.16
C GLY A 330 41.58 6.00 0.93
N PHE A 331 41.78 4.72 1.26
CA PHE A 331 41.06 3.91 2.26
C PHE A 331 39.68 3.28 1.91
N GLY A 332 39.71 1.94 1.73
CA GLY A 332 38.65 1.02 2.19
C GLY A 332 37.53 0.68 1.21
N GLY A 333 37.84 -0.12 0.17
CA GLY A 333 36.84 -0.64 -0.78
C GLY A 333 35.74 -1.48 -0.10
N GLY A 334 34.59 -0.86 0.14
CA GLY A 334 33.37 -1.46 0.66
C GLY A 334 32.12 -0.90 -0.04
N SER A 335 30.93 -1.30 0.38
CA SER A 335 29.69 -0.64 -0.02
C SER A 335 29.65 0.80 0.50
N ALA A 336 28.69 1.60 0.00
CA ALA A 336 28.32 2.83 0.70
C ALA A 336 27.79 2.53 2.10
N GLU A 337 27.70 3.57 2.93
CA GLU A 337 27.21 3.47 4.31
C GLU A 337 25.76 3.02 4.33
N LEU A 338 25.49 1.97 5.10
CA LEU A 338 24.16 1.45 5.36
C LEU A 338 23.89 1.47 6.85
N ARG A 339 22.63 1.67 7.22
CA ARG A 339 22.15 1.57 8.59
C ARG A 339 21.16 0.43 8.71
N ARG A 340 21.33 -0.37 9.75
CA ARG A 340 20.36 -1.42 10.10
C ARG A 340 19.12 -0.78 10.71
N VAL A 341 18.01 -0.80 10.00
CA VAL A 341 16.75 -0.17 10.47
C VAL A 341 15.82 -1.16 11.15
N ALA A 342 15.95 -2.45 10.85
CA ALA A 342 15.12 -3.48 11.46
C ALA A 342 15.85 -4.84 11.53
N PHE A 343 15.53 -5.61 12.56
CA PHE A 343 15.95 -7.00 12.76
C PHE A 343 14.82 -7.77 13.44
N ALA A 344 14.57 -9.00 13.00
CA ALA A 344 13.60 -9.91 13.62
C ALA A 344 14.14 -11.34 13.61
N SER A 345 13.82 -12.10 14.66
CA SER A 345 14.21 -13.51 14.77
C SER A 345 13.20 -14.29 15.60
N ALA A 346 12.88 -15.51 15.13
CA ALA A 346 12.04 -16.47 15.85
C ALA A 346 12.82 -17.33 16.85
N VAL A 347 14.16 -17.19 16.88
CA VAL A 347 15.09 -18.09 17.59
C VAL A 347 15.91 -17.35 18.64
N SER A 348 15.92 -16.02 18.64
CA SER A 348 16.64 -15.19 19.60
C SER A 348 16.19 -13.73 19.59
N ASP A 349 16.22 -13.09 20.77
CA ASP A 349 15.86 -11.68 20.93
C ASP A 349 16.99 -10.69 20.57
N ALA A 350 18.22 -11.19 20.38
CA ALA A 350 19.38 -10.37 20.00
C ALA A 350 19.94 -10.76 18.61
N PRO A 351 20.58 -9.82 17.87
CA PRO A 351 21.28 -10.14 16.63
C PRO A 351 22.43 -11.12 16.92
N LEU A 352 22.22 -12.41 16.63
CA LEU A 352 23.14 -13.45 17.11
C LEU A 352 24.38 -13.63 16.25
N MET A 353 24.34 -13.34 14.95
CA MET A 353 25.39 -13.77 14.01
C MET A 353 25.56 -12.81 12.84
N THR A 354 26.80 -12.67 12.37
CA THR A 354 27.12 -12.09 11.07
C THR A 354 26.90 -13.15 9.98
N THR A 355 26.21 -12.78 8.90
CA THR A 355 26.05 -13.65 7.73
C THR A 355 27.43 -13.96 7.12
N PRO A 356 27.75 -15.24 6.83
CA PRO A 356 29.05 -15.65 6.29
C PRO A 356 29.51 -14.80 5.10
N GLY A 357 30.74 -14.30 5.16
CA GLY A 357 31.35 -13.50 4.10
C GLY A 357 30.78 -12.09 3.89
N CYS A 358 29.74 -11.67 4.64
CA CYS A 358 29.19 -10.32 4.60
C CYS A 358 29.75 -9.39 5.68
N ALA A 359 30.47 -9.89 6.67
CA ALA A 359 31.23 -9.05 7.59
C ALA A 359 32.66 -9.62 7.76
N PRO A 360 33.65 -8.80 8.17
CA PRO A 360 34.98 -9.28 8.47
C PRO A 360 34.95 -10.36 9.56
N GLU A 361 35.82 -11.37 9.46
CA GLU A 361 35.94 -12.42 10.48
C GLU A 361 36.19 -11.80 11.87
N GLY A 362 35.38 -12.20 12.87
CA GLY A 362 35.46 -11.69 14.25
C GLY A 362 34.76 -10.36 14.52
N SER A 363 34.01 -9.80 13.57
CA SER A 363 33.18 -8.60 13.79
C SER A 363 31.96 -8.89 14.67
N ALA A 364 31.62 -7.95 15.55
CA ALA A 364 30.41 -8.00 16.36
C ALA A 364 29.14 -7.94 15.46
N PRO A 365 28.02 -8.55 15.85
CA PRO A 365 26.77 -8.44 15.13
C PRO A 365 26.32 -6.97 15.08
N THR A 366 25.99 -6.46 13.90
CA THR A 366 25.45 -5.10 13.74
C THR A 366 24.11 -4.96 14.45
N ALA A 367 24.02 -4.05 15.41
CA ALA A 367 22.79 -3.75 16.12
C ALA A 367 21.84 -2.87 15.27
N VAL A 368 20.54 -2.91 15.61
CA VAL A 368 19.57 -1.97 15.01
C VAL A 368 19.97 -0.54 15.39
N GLY A 369 20.05 0.34 14.40
CA GLY A 369 20.49 1.72 14.53
C GLY A 369 21.96 1.96 14.15
N GLU A 370 22.79 0.92 14.04
CA GLU A 370 24.21 1.07 13.72
C GLU A 370 24.47 1.27 12.22
N VAL A 371 25.40 2.16 11.90
CA VAL A 371 25.89 2.40 10.54
C VAL A 371 27.10 1.51 10.27
N HIS A 372 27.10 0.80 9.15
CA HIS A 372 28.14 -0.14 8.76
C HIS A 372 28.34 -0.16 7.24
N ARG A 373 29.39 -0.86 6.78
CA ARG A 373 29.69 -1.07 5.35
C ARG A 373 29.98 -2.54 5.09
N TYR A 374 29.46 -3.07 3.99
CA TYR A 374 29.76 -4.40 3.51
C TYR A 374 31.14 -4.42 2.82
N PRO A 375 32.03 -5.40 3.08
CA PRO A 375 33.29 -5.53 2.35
C PRO A 375 33.07 -5.67 0.83
N PHE A 376 33.92 -5.09 -0.02
CA PHE A 376 33.70 -5.06 -1.48
C PHE A 376 33.51 -6.44 -2.13
N ASN A 377 34.21 -7.47 -1.63
CA ASN A 377 34.12 -8.84 -2.13
C ASN A 377 33.02 -9.67 -1.46
N SER A 378 32.23 -9.07 -0.57
CA SER A 378 31.14 -9.78 0.09
C SER A 378 29.97 -10.08 -0.87
N PRO A 379 29.23 -11.18 -0.66
CA PRO A 379 28.00 -11.46 -1.39
C PRO A 379 26.96 -10.33 -1.25
N CYS A 380 26.88 -9.70 -0.08
CA CYS A 380 25.96 -8.60 0.21
C CYS A 380 26.31 -7.32 -0.56
N ALA A 381 27.59 -6.93 -0.61
CA ALA A 381 28.03 -5.85 -1.49
C ALA A 381 27.82 -6.19 -2.97
N GLY A 382 28.01 -7.46 -3.35
CA GLY A 382 27.68 -7.95 -4.69
C GLY A 382 26.20 -7.78 -5.04
N ALA A 383 25.29 -8.12 -4.12
CA ALA A 383 23.85 -7.97 -4.30
C ALA A 383 23.44 -6.50 -4.49
N LEU A 384 23.95 -5.61 -3.63
CA LEU A 384 23.73 -4.16 -3.72
C LEU A 384 24.25 -3.58 -5.05
N ARG A 385 25.43 -4.01 -5.52
CA ARG A 385 26.01 -3.53 -6.79
C ARG A 385 25.28 -4.01 -8.04
N THR A 386 24.87 -5.29 -8.05
CA THR A 386 24.30 -5.90 -9.26
C THR A 386 22.78 -5.86 -9.29
N ALA A 387 22.13 -5.32 -8.26
CA ALA A 387 20.68 -5.37 -8.06
C ALA A 387 20.11 -6.80 -8.24
N ALA A 388 20.89 -7.82 -7.85
CA ALA A 388 20.55 -9.22 -8.05
C ALA A 388 20.71 -10.03 -6.76
N VAL A 389 19.72 -10.88 -6.46
CA VAL A 389 19.71 -11.73 -5.28
C VAL A 389 20.90 -12.68 -5.27
N ARG A 390 21.54 -12.82 -4.11
CA ARG A 390 22.62 -13.78 -3.85
C ARG A 390 22.17 -14.81 -2.81
N SER A 391 22.40 -16.08 -3.10
CA SER A 391 22.24 -17.18 -2.13
C SER A 391 23.58 -17.45 -1.46
N ILE A 392 23.57 -17.51 -0.13
CA ILE A 392 24.75 -17.69 0.72
C ILE A 392 24.53 -18.95 1.56
N PRO A 393 25.35 -20.01 1.37
CA PRO A 393 25.26 -21.21 2.18
C PRO A 393 25.71 -20.93 3.63
N GLY A 394 25.17 -21.67 4.58
CA GLY A 394 25.65 -21.64 5.97
C GLY A 394 27.06 -22.23 6.11
N GLU A 395 27.81 -21.75 7.11
CA GLU A 395 29.12 -22.29 7.48
C GLU A 395 29.02 -23.45 8.48
N ASP A 396 30.02 -24.33 8.45
CA ASP A 396 30.16 -25.41 9.43
C ASP A 396 30.35 -24.82 10.83
N GLY A 397 29.47 -25.19 11.76
CA GLY A 397 29.40 -24.64 13.12
C GLY A 397 28.39 -23.49 13.33
N SER A 398 27.85 -22.87 12.28
CA SER A 398 26.82 -21.82 12.40
C SER A 398 25.40 -22.40 12.63
N LEU A 399 24.50 -21.65 13.28
CA LEU A 399 23.07 -22.00 13.40
C LEU A 399 22.33 -21.82 12.07
N VAL A 400 22.82 -20.93 11.19
CA VAL A 400 22.23 -20.60 9.89
C VAL A 400 22.59 -21.68 8.87
N GLN A 401 21.59 -22.16 8.13
CA GLN A 401 21.72 -23.16 7.07
C GLN A 401 21.79 -22.52 5.68
N SER A 402 21.00 -21.49 5.42
CA SER A 402 21.01 -20.75 4.15
C SER A 402 20.50 -19.33 4.32
N THR A 403 21.09 -18.37 3.59
CA THR A 403 20.67 -16.96 3.57
C THR A 403 20.44 -16.47 2.15
N LEU A 404 19.39 -15.67 1.94
CA LEU A 404 19.18 -14.87 0.75
C LEU A 404 19.50 -13.40 1.05
N ALA A 405 20.46 -12.83 0.33
CA ALA A 405 20.72 -11.40 0.31
C ALA A 405 19.99 -10.79 -0.88
N VAL A 406 18.92 -10.05 -0.61
CA VAL A 406 17.98 -9.53 -1.60
C VAL A 406 18.08 -8.00 -1.64
N PRO A 407 18.51 -7.39 -2.76
CA PRO A 407 18.52 -5.94 -2.88
C PRO A 407 17.10 -5.41 -2.98
N MET A 408 16.84 -4.32 -2.29
CA MET A 408 15.56 -3.62 -2.30
C MET A 408 15.61 -2.59 -3.42
N VAL A 409 14.88 -2.82 -4.51
CA VAL A 409 14.91 -2.00 -5.72
C VAL A 409 13.57 -1.31 -5.93
N ALA A 410 13.58 0.02 -6.05
CA ALA A 410 12.43 0.85 -6.40
C ALA A 410 12.86 1.82 -7.51
N HIS A 411 12.04 1.95 -8.57
CA HIS A 411 12.31 2.87 -9.70
C HIS A 411 13.76 2.81 -10.20
N ASP A 412 14.26 1.60 -10.51
CA ASP A 412 15.64 1.32 -10.96
C ASP A 412 16.77 1.72 -9.99
N THR A 413 16.42 2.04 -8.74
CA THR A 413 17.34 2.48 -7.69
C THR A 413 17.36 1.46 -6.54
N VAL A 414 18.55 1.10 -6.06
CA VAL A 414 18.69 0.22 -4.90
C VAL A 414 18.57 1.08 -3.64
N VAL A 415 17.50 0.90 -2.86
CA VAL A 415 17.29 1.66 -1.61
C VAL A 415 17.99 1.02 -0.40
N GLY A 416 18.29 -0.28 -0.48
CA GLY A 416 18.92 -1.04 0.60
C GLY A 416 19.03 -2.54 0.30
N LEU A 417 19.23 -3.32 1.35
CA LEU A 417 19.36 -4.78 1.33
C LEU A 417 18.49 -5.38 2.42
N VAL A 418 17.76 -6.45 2.10
CA VAL A 418 17.14 -7.34 3.08
C VAL A 418 17.84 -8.69 3.07
N GLN A 419 18.12 -9.22 4.26
CA GLN A 419 18.68 -10.55 4.45
C GLN A 419 17.61 -11.46 5.04
N PHE A 420 17.34 -12.60 4.41
CA PHE A 420 16.46 -13.64 4.94
C PHE A 420 17.27 -14.90 5.23
N SER A 421 17.21 -15.44 6.44
CA SER A 421 18.01 -16.58 6.87
C SER A 421 17.13 -17.70 7.46
N ARG A 422 17.44 -18.95 7.10
CA ARG A 422 16.86 -20.17 7.68
C ARG A 422 17.91 -20.90 8.51
N THR A 423 17.50 -21.45 9.65
CA THR A 423 18.34 -22.18 10.61
C THR A 423 18.42 -23.67 10.30
N LYS A 424 19.38 -24.36 10.93
CA LYS A 424 19.53 -25.82 10.87
C LYS A 424 18.25 -26.50 11.39
N GLY A 425 17.51 -27.13 10.48
CA GLY A 425 16.22 -27.76 10.75
C GLY A 425 15.13 -27.37 9.74
N SER A 426 15.32 -26.22 9.09
CA SER A 426 14.48 -25.73 8.00
C SER A 426 15.02 -26.18 6.62
N GLU A 427 14.16 -26.34 5.61
CA GLU A 427 14.63 -26.64 4.24
C GLU A 427 15.40 -25.43 3.66
N PRO A 428 16.57 -25.64 3.00
CA PRO A 428 17.31 -24.56 2.36
C PRO A 428 16.45 -23.79 1.36
N PHE A 429 16.76 -22.51 1.15
CA PHE A 429 16.07 -21.71 0.14
C PHE A 429 16.27 -22.27 -1.28
N GLY A 430 15.16 -22.49 -1.99
CA GLY A 430 15.14 -22.87 -3.41
C GLY A 430 14.86 -21.70 -4.36
N GLU A 431 14.81 -21.98 -5.67
CA GLU A 431 14.55 -20.94 -6.69
C GLU A 431 13.16 -20.29 -6.55
N ARG A 432 12.15 -21.05 -6.11
CA ARG A 432 10.80 -20.52 -5.84
C ARG A 432 10.80 -19.56 -4.64
N ASP A 433 11.58 -19.87 -3.59
CA ASP A 433 11.73 -18.99 -2.43
C ASP A 433 12.44 -17.69 -2.83
N ARG A 434 13.43 -17.78 -3.72
CA ARG A 434 14.15 -16.63 -4.28
C ARG A 434 13.19 -15.66 -4.97
N ALA A 435 12.29 -16.15 -5.81
CA ALA A 435 11.29 -15.32 -6.47
C ALA A 435 10.36 -14.63 -5.45
N LEU A 436 9.87 -15.36 -4.44
CA LEU A 436 9.03 -14.78 -3.38
C LEU A 436 9.77 -13.70 -2.56
N ALA A 437 11.04 -13.93 -2.25
CA ALA A 437 11.86 -12.96 -1.51
C ALA A 437 12.05 -11.65 -2.30
N VAL A 438 12.22 -11.74 -3.63
CA VAL A 438 12.29 -10.56 -4.51
C VAL A 438 10.99 -9.78 -4.47
N GLU A 439 9.83 -10.44 -4.58
CA GLU A 439 8.52 -9.77 -4.54
C GLU A 439 8.28 -9.06 -3.20
N LEU A 440 8.60 -9.71 -2.08
CA LEU A 440 8.49 -9.09 -0.74
C LEU A 440 9.41 -7.87 -0.61
N ALA A 441 10.66 -7.99 -1.05
CA ALA A 441 11.63 -6.90 -0.99
C ALA A 441 11.26 -5.73 -1.92
N ALA A 442 10.79 -6.02 -3.13
CA ALA A 442 10.38 -5.01 -4.10
C ALA A 442 9.19 -4.19 -3.58
N ARG A 443 8.22 -4.83 -2.93
CA ARG A 443 7.07 -4.13 -2.36
C ARG A 443 7.48 -3.17 -1.24
N ALA A 444 8.29 -3.65 -0.29
CA ALA A 444 8.81 -2.79 0.76
C ALA A 444 9.70 -1.67 0.21
N ALA A 445 10.49 -1.95 -0.84
CA ALA A 445 11.32 -0.94 -1.50
C ALA A 445 10.47 0.20 -2.08
N VAL A 446 9.38 -0.10 -2.78
CA VAL A 446 8.48 0.91 -3.34
C VAL A 446 7.83 1.75 -2.23
N CYS A 447 7.36 1.14 -1.14
CA CYS A 447 6.80 1.88 -0.01
C CYS A 447 7.83 2.80 0.65
N ILE A 448 9.07 2.32 0.83
CA ILE A 448 10.19 3.10 1.39
C ILE A 448 10.57 4.26 0.46
N ASP A 449 10.63 4.04 -0.86
CA ASP A 449 10.94 5.09 -1.82
C ASP A 449 9.81 6.13 -1.91
N ASN A 450 8.54 5.70 -1.88
CA ASN A 450 7.40 6.60 -1.82
C ASN A 450 7.42 7.47 -0.55
N ALA A 451 7.68 6.87 0.62
CA ALA A 451 7.82 7.60 1.88
C ALA A 451 8.95 8.64 1.82
N ARG A 452 10.07 8.29 1.18
CA ARG A 452 11.20 9.21 0.95
C ARG A 452 10.83 10.36 0.03
N LEU A 453 10.17 10.09 -1.10
CA LEU A 453 9.74 11.11 -2.07
C LEU A 453 8.76 12.10 -1.42
N TYR A 454 7.78 11.59 -0.70
CA TYR A 454 6.78 12.39 0.01
C TYR A 454 7.44 13.31 1.06
N ARG A 455 8.36 12.76 1.88
CA ARG A 455 9.09 13.55 2.89
C ARG A 455 9.90 14.69 2.26
N ARG A 456 10.53 14.45 1.10
CA ARG A 456 11.31 15.47 0.37
C ARG A 456 10.45 16.57 -0.19
N GLU A 457 9.30 16.22 -0.77
CA GLU A 457 8.35 17.19 -1.30
C GLU A 457 7.87 18.10 -0.17
N HIS A 458 7.51 17.52 0.99
CA HIS A 458 7.07 18.28 2.15
C HIS A 458 8.14 19.22 2.72
N GLU A 459 9.38 18.74 2.88
CA GLU A 459 10.47 19.57 3.42
C GLU A 459 10.77 20.78 2.53
N ARG A 460 10.76 20.59 1.20
CA ARG A 460 10.95 21.67 0.23
C ARG A 460 9.81 22.70 0.25
N ALA A 461 8.58 22.22 0.36
CA ALA A 461 7.38 23.05 0.53
C ALA A 461 7.48 23.93 1.78
N LEU A 462 7.83 23.34 2.93
CA LEU A 462 8.00 24.07 4.20
C LEU A 462 9.12 25.11 4.16
N ILE A 463 10.26 24.77 3.52
CA ILE A 463 11.38 25.72 3.36
C ILE A 463 10.94 26.91 2.52
N LEU A 464 10.24 26.67 1.41
CA LEU A 464 9.71 27.74 0.57
C LEU A 464 8.73 28.63 1.36
N GLN A 465 7.76 28.04 2.04
CA GLN A 465 6.78 28.75 2.87
C GLN A 465 7.44 29.62 3.93
N ARG A 466 8.38 29.06 4.72
CA ARG A 466 9.13 29.82 5.73
C ARG A 466 9.96 30.96 5.15
N SER A 467 10.45 30.81 3.92
CA SER A 467 11.19 31.88 3.24
C SER A 467 10.29 33.00 2.70
N LEU A 468 8.99 32.73 2.53
CA LEU A 468 8.01 33.70 2.04
C LEU A 468 7.37 34.54 3.15
N LEU A 469 7.46 34.11 4.42
CA LEU A 469 7.00 34.87 5.59
C LEU A 469 8.08 35.86 6.10
N PRO A 470 7.70 36.94 6.79
CA PRO A 470 8.67 37.87 7.37
C PRO A 470 9.60 37.17 8.38
N PRO A 471 10.92 37.39 8.33
CA PRO A 471 11.83 36.82 9.32
C PRO A 471 11.76 37.59 10.65
N GLY A 472 11.44 36.89 11.74
CA GLY A 472 11.44 37.43 13.11
C GLY A 472 10.19 38.23 13.47
N ASP A 473 10.17 38.75 14.70
CA ASP A 473 9.09 39.61 15.20
C ASP A 473 9.31 41.05 14.70
N PRO A 474 8.37 41.60 13.92
CA PRO A 474 8.53 42.94 13.36
C PRO A 474 8.41 44.01 14.45
N GLU A 475 9.42 44.88 14.56
CA GLU A 475 9.36 46.09 15.39
C GLU A 475 8.65 47.21 14.63
N ALA A 476 7.85 48.02 15.33
CA ALA A 476 7.18 49.19 14.75
C ALA A 476 6.99 50.31 15.78
N ALA A 477 7.11 51.56 15.33
CA ALA A 477 6.98 52.73 16.20
C ALA A 477 5.59 52.82 16.85
N GLY A 478 5.56 52.92 18.18
CA GLY A 478 4.31 53.04 18.94
C GLY A 478 3.43 51.79 18.96
N LEU A 479 3.96 50.62 18.57
CA LEU A 479 3.28 49.33 18.61
C LEU A 479 4.16 48.27 19.27
N ASP A 480 3.55 47.44 20.12
CA ASP A 480 4.11 46.14 20.55
C ASP A 480 3.41 45.05 19.73
N ILE A 481 4.16 44.25 18.98
CA ILE A 481 3.62 43.33 17.96
C ILE A 481 4.02 41.90 18.28
N ALA A 482 3.06 40.99 18.18
CA ALA A 482 3.29 39.55 18.22
C ALA A 482 2.63 38.88 17.01
N CYS A 483 3.37 38.03 16.33
CA CYS A 483 2.87 37.30 15.18
C CYS A 483 2.99 35.80 15.42
N ARG A 484 2.00 35.03 14.97
CA ARG A 484 2.00 33.58 14.99
C ARG A 484 1.55 33.04 13.66
N TYR A 485 2.26 32.01 13.23
CA TYR A 485 1.90 31.24 12.06
C TYR A 485 1.96 29.75 12.40
N LEU A 486 0.84 29.06 12.23
CA LEU A 486 0.74 27.61 12.39
C LEU A 486 0.29 27.02 11.05
N PRO A 487 1.12 26.17 10.42
CA PRO A 487 0.69 25.47 9.23
C PRO A 487 -0.38 24.41 9.59
N GLY A 488 -1.33 24.21 8.70
CA GLY A 488 -2.37 23.19 8.79
C GLY A 488 -1.79 21.77 8.88
N THR A 489 -2.56 20.86 9.47
CA THR A 489 -2.07 19.50 9.83
C THR A 489 -1.88 18.54 8.66
N THR A 490 -2.29 18.90 7.43
CA THR A 490 -1.99 18.09 6.24
C THR A 490 -0.52 18.27 5.85
N ALA A 491 0.29 17.30 6.23
CA ALA A 491 1.75 17.20 6.03
C ALA A 491 2.25 17.23 4.56
N THR A 492 1.51 17.81 3.62
CA THR A 492 1.91 17.99 2.22
C THR A 492 1.59 19.35 1.62
N GLU A 493 0.78 20.17 2.24
CA GLU A 493 0.23 21.35 1.58
C GLU A 493 0.77 22.61 2.25
N VAL A 494 1.43 23.45 1.44
CA VAL A 494 1.74 24.83 1.80
C VAL A 494 0.44 25.60 1.74
N GLY A 495 0.00 26.29 2.78
CA GLY A 495 -1.24 27.04 2.69
C GLY A 495 -1.06 28.46 2.17
N GLY A 496 -2.22 29.09 2.04
CA GLY A 496 -2.42 30.37 1.38
C GLY A 496 -2.21 31.57 2.28
N ASP A 497 -2.19 31.38 3.60
CA ASP A 497 -2.16 32.44 4.61
C ASP A 497 -0.85 33.23 4.68
N TRP A 498 -0.96 34.54 4.87
CA TRP A 498 0.17 35.41 5.18
C TRP A 498 -0.20 36.59 6.06
N PHE A 499 0.84 37.16 6.66
CA PHE A 499 0.78 38.48 7.25
C PHE A 499 2.02 39.30 6.87
N ASP A 500 1.92 40.62 6.98
CA ASP A 500 3.08 41.49 6.90
C ASP A 500 2.91 42.71 7.80
N VAL A 501 4.03 43.22 8.31
CA VAL A 501 4.12 44.48 9.04
C VAL A 501 5.12 45.36 8.31
N ILE A 502 4.67 46.51 7.86
CA ILE A 502 5.44 47.38 6.96
C ILE A 502 5.51 48.77 7.59
N GLU A 503 6.73 49.22 7.88
CA GLU A 503 6.98 50.61 8.26
C GLU A 503 6.72 51.53 7.08
N LEU A 504 5.85 52.52 7.30
CA LEU A 504 5.49 53.54 6.35
C LEU A 504 6.15 54.87 6.73
N PRO A 505 6.26 55.81 5.77
CA PRO A 505 6.76 57.14 6.08
C PRO A 505 5.97 57.84 7.19
N GLY A 506 6.69 58.57 8.06
CA GLY A 506 6.09 59.27 9.20
C GLY A 506 5.89 58.40 10.44
N HIS A 507 6.68 57.31 10.57
CA HIS A 507 6.55 56.33 11.66
C HIS A 507 5.20 55.62 11.71
N ARG A 508 4.44 55.66 10.61
CA ARG A 508 3.17 54.93 10.50
C ARG A 508 3.47 53.46 10.21
N THR A 509 2.52 52.60 10.50
CA THR A 509 2.70 51.15 10.30
C THR A 509 1.52 50.57 9.56
N ALA A 510 1.78 49.85 8.47
CA ALA A 510 0.78 49.01 7.82
C ALA A 510 0.81 47.61 8.43
N LEU A 511 -0.37 47.12 8.82
CA LEU A 511 -0.62 45.76 9.29
C LEU A 511 -1.50 45.06 8.27
N VAL A 512 -1.07 43.88 7.85
CA VAL A 512 -1.72 43.16 6.75
C VAL A 512 -1.88 41.69 7.12
N VAL A 513 -3.06 41.14 6.89
CA VAL A 513 -3.33 39.70 6.94
C VAL A 513 -4.17 39.35 5.72
N GLY A 514 -3.85 38.22 5.09
CA GLY A 514 -4.63 37.72 3.97
C GLY A 514 -4.51 36.21 3.83
N ASP A 515 -5.41 35.67 3.01
CA ASP A 515 -5.50 34.26 2.67
C ASP A 515 -5.78 34.11 1.16
N VAL A 516 -5.11 33.16 0.50
CA VAL A 516 -5.31 32.81 -0.90
C VAL A 516 -6.12 31.54 -0.94
N MET A 517 -7.32 31.62 -1.52
CA MET A 517 -8.19 30.46 -1.67
C MET A 517 -7.48 29.33 -2.43
N GLY A 518 -7.46 28.17 -1.80
CA GLY A 518 -6.82 26.96 -2.33
C GLY A 518 -5.64 26.53 -1.47
N ARG A 519 -4.98 25.45 -1.86
CA ARG A 519 -3.90 24.84 -1.07
C ARG A 519 -2.77 24.32 -1.93
N GLY A 520 -1.60 24.17 -1.32
CA GLY A 520 -0.40 23.65 -1.96
C GLY A 520 0.45 24.73 -2.64
N LEU A 521 1.47 24.27 -3.38
CA LEU A 521 2.54 25.13 -3.92
C LEU A 521 2.05 26.33 -4.74
N ARG A 522 0.92 26.21 -5.43
CA ARG A 522 0.36 27.32 -6.24
C ARG A 522 -0.20 28.46 -5.38
N ALA A 523 -0.93 28.14 -4.31
CA ALA A 523 -1.43 29.13 -3.35
C ALA A 523 -0.26 29.88 -2.69
N ALA A 524 0.80 29.15 -2.33
CA ALA A 524 2.02 29.72 -1.78
C ALA A 524 2.72 30.73 -2.72
N VAL A 525 2.77 30.43 -4.02
CA VAL A 525 3.35 31.34 -5.01
C VAL A 525 2.51 32.61 -5.15
N ALA A 526 1.18 32.46 -5.26
CA ALA A 526 0.27 33.60 -5.32
C ALA A 526 0.34 34.46 -4.05
N MET A 527 0.41 33.83 -2.88
CA MET A 527 0.64 34.50 -1.59
C MET A 527 1.94 35.32 -1.62
N GLY A 528 3.05 34.73 -2.06
CA GLY A 528 4.35 35.41 -2.14
C GLY A 528 4.34 36.62 -3.09
N GLU A 529 3.64 36.50 -4.22
CA GLU A 529 3.44 37.59 -5.17
C GLU A 529 2.55 38.70 -4.60
N LEU A 530 1.42 38.36 -3.99
CA LEU A 530 0.52 39.32 -3.34
C LEU A 530 1.21 40.04 -2.18
N ARG A 531 1.91 39.32 -1.29
CA ARG A 531 2.68 39.93 -0.19
C ARG A 531 3.73 40.91 -0.71
N THR A 532 4.49 40.52 -1.74
CA THR A 532 5.49 41.40 -2.36
C THR A 532 4.84 42.63 -3.01
N ALA A 533 3.69 42.45 -3.65
CA ALA A 533 2.91 43.54 -4.22
C ALA A 533 2.42 44.51 -3.14
N VAL A 534 1.83 44.00 -2.04
CA VAL A 534 1.36 44.81 -0.91
C VAL A 534 2.50 45.67 -0.40
N ARG A 535 3.66 45.07 -0.11
CA ARG A 535 4.84 45.78 0.39
C ARG A 535 5.30 46.88 -0.56
N THR A 536 5.28 46.62 -1.86
CA THR A 536 5.66 47.62 -2.87
C THR A 536 4.65 48.78 -2.93
N LEU A 537 3.36 48.47 -2.89
CA LEU A 537 2.27 49.48 -2.92
C LEU A 537 2.24 50.30 -1.63
N ALA A 538 2.48 49.69 -0.48
CA ALA A 538 2.57 50.33 0.83
C ALA A 538 3.70 51.37 0.85
N LEU A 539 4.88 51.05 0.29
CA LEU A 539 6.01 51.97 0.18
C LEU A 539 5.76 53.18 -0.74
N LEU A 540 4.73 53.13 -1.60
CA LEU A 540 4.28 54.29 -2.38
C LEU A 540 3.39 55.24 -1.56
N ASP A 541 3.13 54.90 -0.29
CA ASP A 541 2.33 55.68 0.65
C ASP A 541 0.91 55.99 0.12
N LEU A 542 0.29 54.95 -0.46
CA LEU A 542 -1.10 54.95 -0.94
C LEU A 542 -2.07 54.76 0.24
N GLU A 543 -3.30 55.25 0.08
CA GLU A 543 -4.35 55.02 1.08
C GLU A 543 -4.83 53.54 1.03
N PRO A 544 -5.31 52.96 2.16
CA PRO A 544 -5.68 51.55 2.25
C PRO A 544 -6.58 51.00 1.13
N ALA A 545 -7.62 51.73 0.72
CA ALA A 545 -8.51 51.28 -0.36
C ALA A 545 -7.84 51.31 -1.73
N GLU A 546 -6.91 52.25 -1.96
CA GLU A 546 -6.13 52.30 -3.19
C GLU A 546 -5.15 51.12 -3.27
N VAL A 547 -4.54 50.73 -2.13
CA VAL A 547 -3.70 49.53 -2.03
C VAL A 547 -4.50 48.28 -2.39
N LEU A 548 -5.67 48.06 -1.77
CA LEU A 548 -6.51 46.90 -2.07
C LEU A 548 -7.02 46.90 -3.52
N SER A 549 -7.36 48.08 -4.06
CA SER A 549 -7.78 48.20 -5.47
C SER A 549 -6.66 47.81 -6.44
N ALA A 550 -5.43 48.23 -6.16
CA ALA A 550 -4.26 47.83 -6.95
C ALA A 550 -3.92 46.34 -6.77
N LEU A 551 -4.13 45.77 -5.58
CA LEU A 551 -3.97 44.34 -5.34
C LEU A 551 -5.02 43.50 -6.06
N ASP A 552 -6.27 43.96 -6.15
CA ASP A 552 -7.32 43.28 -6.93
C ASP A 552 -6.95 43.18 -8.42
N GLU A 553 -6.40 44.25 -8.99
CA GLU A 553 -5.86 44.25 -10.36
C GLU A 553 -4.74 43.21 -10.54
N ILE A 554 -3.83 43.13 -9.57
CA ILE A 554 -2.72 42.17 -9.60
C ILE A 554 -3.24 40.74 -9.49
N ALA A 555 -4.12 40.46 -8.51
CA ALA A 555 -4.72 39.15 -8.29
C ALA A 555 -5.44 38.62 -9.54
N ARG A 556 -6.18 39.49 -10.25
CA ARG A 556 -6.81 39.14 -11.54
C ARG A 556 -5.80 38.78 -12.63
N GLY A 557 -4.63 39.41 -12.60
CA GLY A 557 -3.51 39.08 -13.48
C GLY A 557 -2.92 37.69 -13.23
N LEU A 558 -2.90 37.24 -11.97
CA LEU A 558 -2.36 35.93 -11.58
C LEU A 558 -3.18 34.75 -12.12
N GLY A 559 -4.50 34.91 -12.26
CA GLY A 559 -5.41 33.90 -12.80
C GLY A 559 -5.38 33.72 -14.33
N SER A 560 -4.66 34.58 -15.05
CA SER A 560 -4.49 34.47 -16.50
C SER A 560 -3.16 33.78 -16.84
N PRO A 561 -3.15 32.67 -17.61
CA PRO A 561 -1.89 32.02 -17.98
C PRO A 561 -0.99 33.03 -18.71
N ALA A 562 0.25 33.14 -18.22
CA ALA A 562 1.30 33.92 -18.85
C ALA A 562 1.39 33.55 -20.34
N LYS A 563 0.86 34.42 -21.22
CA LYS A 563 1.10 34.36 -22.66
C LYS A 563 2.55 34.75 -22.92
N GLY A 564 3.45 33.81 -22.68
CA GLY A 564 4.83 33.86 -23.10
C GLY A 564 4.92 33.85 -24.63
N GLY A 565 5.04 35.04 -25.22
CA GLY A 565 5.77 35.33 -26.46
C GLY A 565 5.41 34.57 -27.75
N ARG A 566 4.75 35.26 -28.69
CA ARG A 566 5.41 35.85 -29.88
C ARG A 566 4.40 36.37 -30.90
N THR A 567 4.72 37.55 -31.40
CA THR A 567 4.24 38.16 -32.64
C THR A 567 4.49 37.25 -33.86
N SER A 568 3.44 36.85 -34.57
CA SER A 568 3.43 36.71 -36.04
C SER A 568 2.02 36.35 -36.52
N GLY A 569 1.46 37.16 -37.42
CA GLY A 569 0.18 36.87 -38.07
C GLY A 569 0.24 35.61 -38.94
N GLY A 570 -0.92 34.95 -39.08
CA GLY A 570 -1.10 33.81 -39.97
C GLY A 570 -2.39 33.04 -39.70
N ALA A 571 -3.33 33.18 -40.64
CA ALA A 571 -4.52 32.38 -40.96
C ALA A 571 -4.98 31.23 -40.04
N GLN A 572 -6.27 31.30 -39.70
CA GLN A 572 -7.11 30.21 -39.20
C GLN A 572 -7.03 28.93 -40.05
N VAL A 573 -6.91 27.78 -39.39
CA VAL A 573 -7.44 26.50 -39.86
C VAL A 573 -8.03 25.75 -38.65
N PRO A 574 -9.32 25.36 -38.65
CA PRO A 574 -9.89 24.55 -37.58
C PRO A 574 -9.73 23.06 -37.91
N SER A 575 -9.01 22.31 -37.07
CA SER A 575 -9.00 20.86 -37.10
C SER A 575 -9.81 20.31 -35.93
N ARG A 576 -10.89 19.60 -36.26
CA ARG A 576 -11.75 18.83 -35.36
C ARG A 576 -11.12 17.45 -35.12
N VAL A 577 -10.79 17.11 -33.88
CA VAL A 577 -11.01 15.76 -33.32
C VAL A 577 -11.25 15.91 -31.81
N ALA A 578 -12.44 15.51 -31.36
CA ALA A 578 -12.82 15.45 -29.95
C ALA A 578 -12.79 13.99 -29.49
N HIS A 579 -12.02 13.69 -28.44
CA HIS A 579 -12.34 12.59 -27.52
C HIS A 579 -11.78 12.86 -26.10
N THR A 580 -12.71 13.34 -25.27
CA THR A 580 -12.96 12.90 -23.89
C THR A 580 -11.77 12.73 -22.94
N SER A 581 -11.40 13.82 -22.28
CA SER A 581 -11.21 13.87 -20.83
C SER A 581 -11.93 15.12 -20.34
N ARG A 582 -13.02 14.93 -19.60
CA ARG A 582 -13.63 15.98 -18.78
C ARG A 582 -12.86 15.95 -17.47
N ASP A 583 -11.79 16.73 -17.39
CA ASP A 583 -11.30 17.29 -16.13
C ASP A 583 -10.90 18.73 -16.40
N ALA A 584 -11.19 19.59 -15.42
CA ALA A 584 -11.33 21.03 -15.55
C ALA A 584 -10.05 21.73 -16.05
N ASP A 585 -10.07 22.16 -17.32
CA ASP A 585 -9.26 23.28 -17.80
C ASP A 585 -10.09 24.56 -17.59
N LEU A 586 -10.51 24.78 -16.33
CA LEU A 586 -10.92 26.10 -15.87
C LEU A 586 -9.62 26.81 -15.54
N SER A 587 -9.37 27.94 -16.20
CA SER A 587 -8.48 28.97 -15.68
C SER A 587 -8.92 29.25 -14.24
N GLU A 588 -8.25 28.64 -13.26
CA GLU A 588 -8.51 28.90 -11.85
C GLU A 588 -8.17 30.37 -11.61
N VAL A 589 -9.22 31.17 -11.46
CA VAL A 589 -9.09 32.55 -11.00
C VAL A 589 -8.58 32.44 -9.57
N TYR A 590 -7.38 32.95 -9.30
CA TYR A 590 -6.90 33.06 -7.92
C TYR A 590 -7.78 34.09 -7.22
N LEU A 591 -8.45 33.64 -6.17
CA LEU A 591 -9.22 34.47 -5.27
C LEU A 591 -8.46 34.57 -3.95
N ALA A 592 -8.40 35.76 -3.38
CA ALA A 592 -7.73 35.97 -2.12
C ALA A 592 -8.53 36.95 -1.26
N THR A 593 -8.52 36.75 0.06
CA THR A 593 -9.05 37.70 1.02
C THR A 593 -7.89 38.48 1.64
N CYS A 594 -8.12 39.74 1.98
CA CYS A 594 -7.08 40.58 2.60
C CYS A 594 -7.70 41.70 3.44
N VAL A 595 -7.16 41.91 4.63
CA VAL A 595 -7.40 43.12 5.42
C VAL A 595 -6.12 43.93 5.51
N TYR A 596 -6.22 45.23 5.26
CA TYR A 596 -5.11 46.16 5.28
C TYR A 596 -5.43 47.32 6.23
N ALA A 597 -4.57 47.53 7.22
CA ALA A 597 -4.75 48.56 8.24
C ALA A 597 -3.51 49.46 8.31
N VAL A 598 -3.70 50.78 8.42
CA VAL A 598 -2.60 51.74 8.62
C VAL A 598 -2.77 52.43 9.95
N TYR A 599 -1.81 52.26 10.85
CA TYR A 599 -1.76 52.93 12.14
C TYR A 599 -0.87 54.18 12.09
N ASP A 600 -1.39 55.30 12.58
CA ASP A 600 -0.62 56.51 12.86
C ASP A 600 -0.36 56.65 14.37
N PRO A 601 0.91 56.51 14.83
CA PRO A 601 1.23 56.54 16.25
C PRO A 601 1.10 57.92 16.89
N VAL A 602 1.04 58.99 16.10
CA VAL A 602 0.89 60.37 16.60
C VAL A 602 -0.56 60.68 16.88
N THR A 603 -1.43 60.35 15.92
CA THR A 603 -2.88 60.61 16.07
C THR A 603 -3.62 59.46 16.73
N ARG A 604 -2.96 58.30 16.90
CA ARG A 604 -3.51 57.03 17.39
C ARG A 604 -4.76 56.61 16.61
N ARG A 605 -4.73 56.84 15.30
CA ARG A 605 -5.80 56.49 14.38
C ARG A 605 -5.36 55.32 13.52
N CYS A 606 -6.27 54.37 13.33
CA CYS A 606 -6.08 53.24 12.46
C CYS A 606 -7.11 53.30 11.32
N THR A 607 -6.63 53.31 10.08
CA THR A 607 -7.47 53.31 8.89
C THR A 607 -7.47 51.91 8.29
N PHE A 608 -8.64 51.30 8.14
CA PHE A 608 -8.82 49.93 7.65
C PHE A 608 -9.49 49.93 6.28
N ALA A 609 -9.10 48.98 5.45
CA ALA A 609 -9.87 48.54 4.29
C ALA A 609 -9.91 46.99 4.29
N ASN A 610 -11.02 46.41 3.84
CA ASN A 610 -11.24 44.97 3.86
C ASN A 610 -11.70 44.43 2.49
N ALA A 611 -10.97 43.46 1.95
CA ALA A 611 -11.30 42.71 0.74
C ALA A 611 -11.78 41.29 1.10
N GLY A 612 -13.01 41.18 1.59
CA GLY A 612 -13.68 39.91 1.86
C GLY A 612 -13.09 39.06 3.00
N HIS A 613 -12.18 39.63 3.80
CA HIS A 613 -11.53 38.96 4.93
C HIS A 613 -12.35 39.10 6.23
N LEU A 614 -11.97 38.32 7.25
CA LEU A 614 -12.63 38.37 8.55
C LEU A 614 -12.42 39.73 9.26
N PRO A 615 -13.41 40.20 10.04
CA PRO A 615 -13.34 41.50 10.69
C PRO A 615 -12.26 41.51 11.79
N PRO A 616 -11.43 42.58 11.86
CA PRO A 616 -10.47 42.78 12.94
C PRO A 616 -11.13 42.78 14.32
N VAL A 617 -10.40 42.31 15.34
CA VAL A 617 -10.84 42.41 16.75
C VAL A 617 -10.08 43.54 17.45
N LEU A 618 -10.80 44.40 18.15
CA LEU A 618 -10.25 45.44 19.02
C LEU A 618 -10.66 45.16 20.47
N VAL A 619 -9.70 45.24 21.38
CA VAL A 619 -9.91 45.16 22.83
C VAL A 619 -9.41 46.45 23.45
N GLU A 620 -10.31 47.27 23.95
CA GLU A 620 -9.93 48.47 24.70
C GLU A 620 -9.61 48.13 26.17
N PRO A 621 -8.75 48.90 26.85
CA PRO A 621 -8.40 48.63 28.24
C PRO A 621 -9.64 48.61 29.16
N GLY A 622 -9.96 47.43 29.69
CA GLY A 622 -11.10 47.23 30.61
C GLY A 622 -12.44 46.99 29.92
N GLU A 623 -12.48 46.90 28.59
CA GLU A 623 -13.68 46.54 27.83
C GLU A 623 -13.59 45.11 27.27
N GLU A 624 -14.73 44.59 26.81
CA GLU A 624 -14.77 43.30 26.12
C GLU A 624 -14.23 43.42 24.70
N ALA A 625 -13.69 42.33 24.15
CA ALA A 625 -13.24 42.28 22.76
C ALA A 625 -14.41 42.53 21.79
N LEU A 626 -14.24 43.47 20.86
CA LEU A 626 -15.21 43.88 19.85
C LEU A 626 -14.72 43.54 18.45
N LEU A 627 -15.61 43.04 17.59
CA LEU A 627 -15.34 42.92 16.16
C LEU A 627 -15.58 44.29 15.53
N LEU A 628 -14.58 44.83 14.84
CA LEU A 628 -14.71 46.11 14.14
C LEU A 628 -15.63 45.98 12.93
N ASP A 629 -16.56 46.92 12.78
CA ASP A 629 -17.47 47.00 11.64
C ASP A 629 -16.76 47.69 10.46
N VAL A 630 -15.93 46.92 9.76
CA VAL A 630 -15.26 47.34 8.52
C VAL A 630 -16.07 46.79 7.34
N PRO A 631 -16.60 47.63 6.44
CA PRO A 631 -17.38 47.20 5.29
C PRO A 631 -16.63 46.11 4.50
N PRO A 632 -17.21 44.90 4.36
CA PRO A 632 -16.54 43.84 3.63
C PRO A 632 -16.64 44.12 2.12
N GLY A 633 -15.50 44.37 1.49
CA GLY A 633 -15.38 44.35 0.04
C GLY A 633 -15.46 42.93 -0.53
N MET A 634 -15.47 42.81 -1.86
CA MET A 634 -15.34 41.50 -2.51
C MET A 634 -13.91 40.95 -2.33
N PRO A 635 -13.72 39.62 -2.34
CA PRO A 635 -12.38 39.04 -2.39
C PRO A 635 -11.59 39.55 -3.60
N LEU A 636 -10.29 39.73 -3.42
CA LEU A 636 -9.35 40.09 -4.48
C LEU A 636 -9.42 39.05 -5.59
N GLY A 637 -9.38 39.50 -6.85
CA GLY A 637 -9.47 38.62 -8.01
C GLY A 637 -10.88 38.52 -8.60
N VAL A 638 -11.92 38.86 -7.84
CA VAL A 638 -13.32 38.86 -8.34
C VAL A 638 -13.59 40.09 -9.21
N GLY A 639 -13.01 41.24 -8.86
CA GLY A 639 -13.41 42.55 -9.37
C GLY A 639 -14.76 43.02 -8.81
N GLY A 640 -15.00 44.34 -8.78
CA GLY A 640 -16.23 44.88 -8.20
C GLY A 640 -16.20 46.38 -7.92
N GLU A 641 -17.06 46.80 -6.99
CA GLU A 641 -17.09 48.16 -6.44
C GLU A 641 -15.76 48.52 -5.74
N PRO A 642 -15.40 49.81 -5.63
CA PRO A 642 -14.22 50.25 -4.89
C PRO A 642 -14.27 49.81 -3.42
N PHE A 643 -13.12 49.48 -2.84
CA PHE A 643 -13.01 49.23 -1.40
C PHE A 643 -13.27 50.52 -0.61
N GLU A 644 -13.92 50.38 0.54
CA GLU A 644 -14.20 51.49 1.46
C GLU A 644 -13.20 51.52 2.61
N GLU A 645 -12.95 52.72 3.15
CA GLU A 645 -12.05 52.94 4.28
C GLU A 645 -12.82 53.33 5.53
N VAL A 646 -12.43 52.77 6.67
CA VAL A 646 -12.95 53.16 7.99
C VAL A 646 -11.80 53.61 8.87
N GLU A 647 -11.95 54.79 9.46
CA GLU A 647 -10.99 55.35 10.40
C GLU A 647 -11.50 55.18 11.83
N VAL A 648 -10.71 54.50 12.67
CA VAL A 648 -11.01 54.24 14.08
C VAL A 648 -9.93 54.90 14.93
N GLU A 649 -10.33 55.68 15.92
CA GLU A 649 -9.40 56.16 16.95
C GLU A 649 -9.20 55.07 17.99
N VAL A 650 -7.95 54.70 18.24
CA VAL A 650 -7.63 53.55 19.10
C VAL A 650 -6.89 54.05 20.34
N PRO A 651 -7.47 53.89 21.55
CA PRO A 651 -6.82 54.31 22.79
C PRO A 651 -5.46 53.62 23.01
N GLU A 652 -4.62 54.28 23.79
CA GLU A 652 -3.38 53.67 24.27
C GLU A 652 -3.68 52.49 25.21
N GLY A 653 -2.90 51.42 25.07
CA GLY A 653 -3.09 50.15 25.76
C GLY A 653 -4.08 49.20 25.08
N SER A 654 -4.82 49.64 24.05
CA SER A 654 -5.72 48.77 23.30
C SER A 654 -4.97 47.70 22.52
N LEU A 655 -5.61 46.55 22.34
CA LEU A 655 -5.09 45.41 21.59
C LEU A 655 -5.89 45.24 20.29
N LEU A 656 -5.21 45.29 19.15
CA LEU A 656 -5.76 44.99 17.84
C LEU A 656 -5.30 43.59 17.40
N ALA A 657 -6.21 42.76 16.89
CA ALA A 657 -5.89 41.44 16.34
C ALA A 657 -6.48 41.26 14.94
N LEU A 658 -5.63 40.84 14.01
CA LEU A 658 -5.94 40.42 12.65
C LEU A 658 -5.63 38.92 12.53
N TYR A 659 -6.52 38.17 11.89
CA TYR A 659 -6.47 36.72 11.90
C TYR A 659 -7.17 36.14 10.68
N THR A 660 -6.76 34.94 10.33
CA THR A 660 -7.31 34.10 9.26
C THR A 660 -8.39 33.17 9.80
N ASP A 661 -9.17 32.58 8.90
CA ASP A 661 -10.30 31.71 9.24
C ASP A 661 -9.87 30.41 9.91
N GLY A 662 -8.70 29.84 9.59
CA GLY A 662 -8.16 28.66 10.27
C GLY A 662 -8.01 28.81 11.79
N LEU A 663 -7.98 30.04 12.33
CA LEU A 663 -8.01 30.30 13.77
C LEU A 663 -9.38 30.00 14.42
N VAL A 664 -10.46 30.25 13.68
CA VAL A 664 -11.84 30.36 14.22
C VAL A 664 -12.83 29.42 13.53
N GLU A 665 -12.47 28.78 12.44
CA GLU A 665 -13.29 27.85 11.68
C GLU A 665 -12.62 26.47 11.63
N SER A 666 -13.40 25.42 11.92
CA SER A 666 -12.99 24.04 11.71
C SER A 666 -14.19 23.18 11.31
N ARG A 667 -13.96 21.96 10.82
CA ARG A 667 -15.07 21.07 10.42
C ARG A 667 -16.09 20.81 11.52
N ASP A 668 -15.62 20.76 12.77
CA ASP A 668 -16.43 20.44 13.93
C ASP A 668 -16.91 21.70 14.68
N HIS A 669 -16.37 22.88 14.36
CA HIS A 669 -16.71 24.15 15.04
C HIS A 669 -17.07 25.25 14.03
N PRO A 670 -18.33 25.73 14.01
CA PRO A 670 -18.74 26.79 13.11
C PRO A 670 -18.09 28.14 13.49
N LEU A 671 -17.87 28.98 12.48
CA LEU A 671 -17.22 30.30 12.58
C LEU A 671 -17.72 31.15 13.76
N GLU A 672 -19.04 31.26 13.98
CA GLU A 672 -19.60 32.07 15.08
C GLU A 672 -19.18 31.59 16.48
N GLU A 673 -19.01 30.28 16.65
CA GLU A 673 -18.57 29.69 17.92
C GLU A 673 -17.08 29.94 18.15
N GLY A 674 -16.26 29.77 17.11
CA GLY A 674 -14.84 30.08 17.16
C GLY A 674 -14.57 31.57 17.40
N LEU A 675 -15.30 32.48 16.74
CA LEU A 675 -15.21 33.93 16.99
C LEU A 675 -15.55 34.28 18.45
N ARG A 676 -16.55 33.62 19.05
CA ARG A 676 -16.92 33.83 20.46
C ARG A 676 -15.81 33.33 21.40
N ALA A 677 -15.24 32.16 21.11
CA ALA A 677 -14.13 31.61 21.88
C ALA A 677 -12.87 32.49 21.76
N PHE A 678 -12.57 32.99 20.56
CA PHE A 678 -11.44 33.88 20.31
C PHE A 678 -11.58 35.19 21.11
N ARG A 679 -12.75 35.84 21.07
CA ARG A 679 -13.04 37.03 21.88
C ARG A 679 -12.90 36.77 23.38
N ALA A 680 -13.33 35.59 23.85
CA ALA A 680 -13.18 35.21 25.26
C ALA A 680 -11.71 34.99 25.66
N ALA A 681 -10.88 34.44 24.76
CA ALA A 681 -9.45 34.23 24.99
C ALA A 681 -8.66 35.55 25.09
N LEU A 682 -9.16 36.63 24.50
CA LEU A 682 -8.54 37.97 24.54
C LEU A 682 -8.92 38.81 25.78
N ALA A 683 -9.67 38.27 26.74
CA ALA A 683 -10.24 39.03 27.86
C ALA A 683 -9.23 39.52 28.93
N ASP A 684 -7.96 39.09 28.90
CA ASP A 684 -6.92 39.51 29.84
C ASP A 684 -5.69 40.11 29.11
N PRO A 685 -5.79 41.37 28.63
CA PRO A 685 -4.73 41.98 27.82
C PRO A 685 -3.50 42.39 28.64
N VAL A 686 -3.43 42.20 29.97
CA VAL A 686 -2.32 42.71 30.81
C VAL A 686 -1.02 41.90 30.67
N ARG A 687 -1.10 40.69 30.12
CA ARG A 687 0.06 39.81 29.92
C ARG A 687 0.94 40.32 28.76
N PRO A 688 2.24 39.92 28.71
CA PRO A 688 3.05 40.07 27.52
C PRO A 688 2.31 39.57 26.29
N LEU A 689 2.42 40.30 25.17
CA LEU A 689 1.62 40.02 23.98
C LEU A 689 1.87 38.62 23.40
N GLU A 690 3.11 38.14 23.48
CA GLU A 690 3.52 36.77 23.15
C GLU A 690 2.72 35.71 23.92
N ASP A 691 2.54 35.90 25.24
CA ASP A 691 1.79 34.96 26.09
C ASP A 691 0.29 34.96 25.77
N VAL A 692 -0.24 36.12 25.36
CA VAL A 692 -1.62 36.24 24.87
C VAL A 692 -1.78 35.46 23.57
N ALA A 693 -0.80 35.53 22.66
CA ALA A 693 -0.83 34.83 21.37
C ALA A 693 -0.87 33.31 21.61
N ASP A 694 0.04 32.82 22.45
CA ASP A 694 0.14 31.41 22.79
C ASP A 694 -1.11 30.91 23.55
N HIS A 695 -1.69 31.75 24.41
CA HIS A 695 -2.94 31.44 25.10
C HIS A 695 -4.11 31.28 24.13
N VAL A 696 -4.26 32.20 23.18
CA VAL A 696 -5.28 32.14 22.13
C VAL A 696 -5.17 30.83 21.35
N LEU A 697 -3.97 30.52 20.85
CA LEU A 697 -3.71 29.31 20.06
C LEU A 697 -3.95 28.01 20.85
N GLY A 698 -3.64 28.03 22.16
CA GLY A 698 -3.88 26.90 23.05
C GLY A 698 -5.36 26.71 23.45
N ALA A 699 -6.14 27.80 23.54
CA ALA A 699 -7.53 27.77 23.95
C ALA A 699 -8.50 27.34 22.82
N LEU A 700 -8.16 27.65 21.57
CA LEU A 700 -9.00 27.38 20.39
C LEU A 700 -8.83 25.96 19.81
N ASP A 701 -8.08 25.07 20.48
CA ASP A 701 -7.78 23.70 20.03
C ASP A 701 -7.39 23.60 18.54
N THR A 702 -6.45 24.44 18.13
CA THR A 702 -5.90 24.57 16.77
C THR A 702 -5.22 23.30 16.23
N ARG A 703 -5.11 22.23 17.04
CA ARG A 703 -4.44 20.96 16.69
C ARG A 703 -5.24 20.08 15.72
N HIS A 704 -6.46 20.49 15.39
CA HIS A 704 -7.34 19.84 14.41
C HIS A 704 -7.53 20.68 13.13
N GLY A 705 -6.81 21.81 12.99
CA GLY A 705 -6.91 22.70 11.84
C GLY A 705 -6.48 22.00 10.54
N GLU A 706 -7.39 21.94 9.57
CA GLU A 706 -7.07 21.55 8.19
C GLU A 706 -6.44 22.69 7.39
N ASP A 707 -6.66 23.94 7.84
CA ASP A 707 -6.15 25.15 7.20
C ASP A 707 -4.99 25.77 7.99
N ASP A 708 -4.26 26.65 7.32
CA ASP A 708 -3.22 27.45 7.95
C ASP A 708 -3.83 28.48 8.92
N ILE A 709 -3.00 28.98 9.83
CA ILE A 709 -3.38 30.00 10.80
C ILE A 709 -2.32 31.08 10.78
N ALA A 710 -2.66 32.26 10.25
CA ALA A 710 -1.98 33.50 10.56
C ALA A 710 -2.73 34.32 11.63
N LEU A 711 -2.02 34.70 12.70
CA LEU A 711 -2.48 35.60 13.75
C LEU A 711 -1.46 36.73 13.93
N LEU A 712 -1.91 37.97 13.73
CA LEU A 712 -1.14 39.19 13.96
C LEU A 712 -1.83 40.00 15.04
N MET A 713 -1.10 40.30 16.11
CA MET A 713 -1.60 41.12 17.20
C MET A 713 -0.70 42.33 17.40
N ALA A 714 -1.31 43.48 17.66
CA ALA A 714 -0.63 44.74 17.90
C ALA A 714 -1.25 45.46 19.09
N ARG A 715 -0.45 45.73 20.12
CA ARG A 715 -0.82 46.56 21.27
C ARG A 715 -0.41 48.00 21.00
N ILE A 716 -1.37 48.90 21.11
CA ILE A 716 -1.22 50.33 20.84
C ILE A 716 -0.48 51.00 22.00
N GLN A 717 0.67 51.59 21.73
CA GLN A 717 1.42 52.43 22.68
C GLN A 717 1.40 53.90 22.27
N GLY A 718 1.42 54.18 20.96
CA GLY A 718 1.56 55.53 20.42
C GLY A 718 2.97 56.09 20.61
N LEU A 719 3.22 57.26 19.99
CA LEU A 719 4.46 58.00 20.22
C LEU A 719 4.32 58.89 21.46
N PRO A 720 5.33 58.92 22.34
CA PRO A 720 5.30 59.79 23.51
C PRO A 720 5.22 61.26 23.08
N THR A 721 4.42 62.06 23.78
CA THR A 721 4.17 63.47 23.40
C THR A 721 5.44 64.31 23.35
N GLU A 722 6.42 64.01 24.20
CA GLU A 722 7.73 64.64 24.21
C GLU A 722 8.55 64.35 22.96
N ALA A 723 8.23 63.30 22.18
CA ALA A 723 8.91 62.94 20.95
C ALA A 723 8.23 63.51 19.69
N VAL A 724 7.20 64.35 19.86
CA VAL A 724 6.44 64.97 18.78
C VAL A 724 6.46 66.49 18.92
N GLY A 725 6.88 67.18 17.87
CA GLY A 725 6.64 68.61 17.69
C GLY A 725 5.59 68.81 16.60
N ASP A 726 4.45 69.44 16.88
CA ASP A 726 3.36 69.65 15.91
C ASP A 726 2.84 71.07 15.98
N TRP A 727 2.99 71.83 14.90
CA TRP A 727 2.65 73.25 14.85
C TRP A 727 1.85 73.59 13.60
N ARG A 728 0.89 74.51 13.77
CA ARG A 728 0.17 75.14 12.66
C ARG A 728 0.71 76.53 12.41
N LEU A 729 0.93 76.83 11.13
CA LEU A 729 1.58 78.03 10.65
C LEU A 729 0.68 78.70 9.61
N PRO A 730 0.35 79.99 9.78
CA PRO A 730 -0.39 80.74 8.77
C PRO A 730 0.42 80.82 7.46
N ARG A 731 -0.27 80.95 6.33
CA ARG A 731 0.35 80.99 5.01
C ARG A 731 0.89 82.39 4.67
N GLU A 732 2.02 82.75 5.27
CA GLU A 732 2.67 84.05 5.08
C GLU A 732 4.20 83.94 5.07
N PRO A 733 4.94 84.88 4.44
CA PRO A 733 6.40 84.78 4.30
C PRO A 733 7.17 84.63 5.62
N ARG A 734 6.68 85.24 6.71
CA ARG A 734 7.31 85.12 8.04
C ARG A 734 7.23 83.71 8.63
N SER A 735 6.32 82.86 8.15
CA SER A 735 6.15 81.49 8.63
C SER A 735 7.32 80.58 8.31
N VAL A 736 8.09 80.86 7.25
CA VAL A 736 9.31 80.10 6.93
C VAL A 736 10.38 80.32 8.00
N GLY A 737 10.57 81.57 8.43
CA GLY A 737 11.46 81.91 9.55
C GLY A 737 10.99 81.26 10.85
N ARG A 738 9.69 81.35 11.12
CA ARG A 738 9.08 80.75 12.32
C ARG A 738 9.23 79.22 12.36
N ALA A 739 9.06 78.55 11.22
CA ALA A 739 9.25 77.11 11.10
C ALA A 739 10.67 76.66 11.50
N ARG A 740 11.70 77.40 11.05
CA ARG A 740 13.09 77.13 11.44
C ARG A 740 13.32 77.31 12.93
N GLU A 741 12.82 78.40 13.51
CA GLU A 741 12.93 78.65 14.95
C GLU A 741 12.29 77.53 15.78
N LEU A 742 11.10 77.07 15.38
CA LEU A 742 10.40 75.96 16.04
C LEU A 742 11.17 74.65 15.90
N ALA A 743 11.67 74.33 14.71
CA ALA A 743 12.44 73.13 14.46
C ALA A 743 13.76 73.11 15.27
N ARG A 744 14.51 74.22 15.28
CA ARG A 744 15.72 74.37 16.10
C ARG A 744 15.43 74.19 17.58
N ALA A 745 14.40 74.87 18.10
CA ALA A 745 14.05 74.78 19.52
C ALA A 745 13.68 73.34 19.91
N GLN A 746 12.96 72.62 19.05
CA GLN A 746 12.58 71.23 19.31
C GLN A 746 13.78 70.28 19.26
N LEU A 747 14.67 70.44 18.28
CA LEU A 747 15.88 69.61 18.17
C LEU A 747 16.84 69.81 19.33
N THR A 748 17.02 71.06 19.79
CA THR A 748 17.79 71.34 21.00
C THR A 748 17.12 70.75 22.24
N ALA A 749 15.79 70.72 22.31
CA ALA A 749 15.08 70.04 23.40
C ALA A 749 15.20 68.51 23.35
N TRP A 750 15.58 67.95 22.21
CA TRP A 750 15.82 66.51 22.00
C TRP A 750 17.29 66.12 22.04
N ASP A 751 18.19 67.05 22.37
CA ASP A 751 19.65 66.86 22.33
C ASP A 751 20.16 66.41 20.94
N LEU A 752 19.57 66.96 19.86
CA LEU A 752 19.90 66.67 18.46
C LEU A 752 20.56 67.88 17.76
N GLU A 753 21.47 68.58 18.43
CA GLU A 753 22.13 69.78 17.91
C GLU A 753 22.87 69.54 16.58
N ALA A 754 23.42 68.33 16.40
CA ALA A 754 24.14 67.95 15.19
C ALA A 754 23.27 68.00 13.91
N LEU A 755 21.94 67.84 14.04
CA LEU A 755 21.01 67.85 12.93
C LEU A 755 20.39 69.23 12.65
N VAL A 756 20.60 70.22 13.52
CA VAL A 756 19.91 71.52 13.47
C VAL A 756 20.10 72.22 12.14
N ASP A 757 21.33 72.37 11.65
CA ASP A 757 21.61 73.13 10.42
C ASP A 757 20.98 72.45 9.19
N THR A 758 21.06 71.12 9.13
CA THR A 758 20.45 70.32 8.06
C THR A 758 18.93 70.43 8.10
N VAL A 759 18.31 70.22 9.27
CA VAL A 759 16.84 70.27 9.41
C VAL A 759 16.31 71.68 9.14
N GLU A 760 16.97 72.74 9.61
CA GLU A 760 16.54 74.11 9.32
C GLU A 760 16.54 74.40 7.82
N LEU A 761 17.56 73.95 7.10
CA LEU A 761 17.62 74.08 5.64
C LEU A 761 16.47 73.32 4.97
N LEU A 762 16.28 72.05 5.32
CA LEU A 762 15.25 71.21 4.70
C LEU A 762 13.82 71.69 5.03
N VAL A 763 13.54 72.02 6.30
CA VAL A 763 12.28 72.63 6.73
C VAL A 763 12.02 73.93 5.98
N SER A 764 13.04 74.78 5.81
CA SER A 764 12.92 76.01 5.04
C SER A 764 12.49 75.74 3.60
N GLU A 765 13.08 74.75 2.95
CA GLU A 765 12.71 74.37 1.57
C GLU A 765 11.28 73.82 1.49
N LEU A 766 10.89 72.88 2.37
CA LEU A 766 9.54 72.29 2.35
C LEU A 766 8.46 73.32 2.67
N VAL A 767 8.65 74.15 3.70
CA VAL A 767 7.68 75.19 4.08
C VAL A 767 7.61 76.30 3.03
N THR A 768 8.73 76.66 2.40
CA THR A 768 8.73 77.59 1.26
C THR A 768 7.96 77.01 0.08
N ASN A 769 8.13 75.71 -0.20
CA ASN A 769 7.40 75.01 -1.25
C ASN A 769 5.90 74.99 -0.97
N ALA A 770 5.49 74.67 0.26
CA ALA A 770 4.09 74.75 0.71
C ALA A 770 3.53 76.18 0.59
N LEU A 771 4.30 77.21 0.97
CA LEU A 771 3.91 78.61 0.85
C LEU A 771 3.75 79.10 -0.60
N ARG A 772 4.61 78.63 -1.53
CA ARG A 772 4.58 79.06 -2.93
C ARG A 772 3.59 78.28 -3.78
N TYR A 773 3.48 76.96 -3.56
CA TYR A 773 2.78 76.04 -4.46
C TYR A 773 1.70 75.19 -3.77
N GLY A 774 1.54 75.29 -2.46
CA GLY A 774 0.45 74.64 -1.72
C GLY A 774 -0.82 75.49 -1.66
N GLU A 775 -1.77 75.10 -0.82
CA GLU A 775 -2.96 75.88 -0.47
C GLU A 775 -3.23 75.84 1.05
N GLY A 776 -4.08 76.72 1.57
CA GLY A 776 -4.51 76.68 2.98
C GLY A 776 -3.41 76.95 4.02
N GLU A 777 -3.68 76.57 5.27
CA GLU A 777 -2.75 76.65 6.41
C GLU A 777 -1.64 75.60 6.28
N ILE A 778 -0.43 75.93 6.72
CA ILE A 778 0.72 75.02 6.69
C ILE A 778 0.83 74.34 8.06
N ARG A 779 0.93 73.01 8.10
CA ARG A 779 1.28 72.28 9.33
C ARG A 779 2.72 71.81 9.23
N LEU A 780 3.50 71.94 10.29
CA LEU A 780 4.85 71.39 10.41
C LEU A 780 4.83 70.40 11.56
N ARG A 781 5.35 69.19 11.33
CA ARG A 781 5.53 68.19 12.37
C ARG A 781 6.93 67.62 12.33
N LEU A 782 7.53 67.45 13.49
CA LEU A 782 8.76 66.71 13.72
C LEU A 782 8.46 65.52 14.61
N LEU A 783 9.03 64.37 14.28
CA LEU A 783 8.82 63.10 14.97
C LEU A 783 10.19 62.47 15.27
N ARG A 784 10.42 62.11 16.53
CA ARG A 784 11.64 61.45 16.97
C ARG A 784 11.33 60.02 17.43
N ASP A 785 11.84 59.05 16.71
CA ASP A 785 11.83 57.64 17.15
C ASP A 785 13.17 57.00 16.79
N ARG A 786 13.21 55.97 15.94
CA ARG A 786 14.47 55.43 15.37
C ARG A 786 15.15 56.40 14.41
N THR A 787 14.36 57.22 13.74
CA THR A 787 14.80 58.29 12.85
C THR A 787 14.06 59.59 13.15
N LEU A 788 14.62 60.70 12.69
CA LEU A 788 13.97 62.00 12.73
C LEU A 788 13.17 62.20 11.44
N VAL A 789 11.86 62.28 11.55
CA VAL A 789 10.98 62.58 10.41
C VAL A 789 10.43 64.00 10.53
N CYS A 790 10.46 64.73 9.42
CA CYS A 790 9.80 66.01 9.28
C CYS A 790 8.70 65.90 8.23
N GLU A 791 7.50 66.32 8.58
CA GLU A 791 6.34 66.36 7.71
C GLU A 791 5.80 67.79 7.60
N VAL A 792 5.47 68.21 6.37
CA VAL A 792 4.88 69.52 6.08
C VAL A 792 3.60 69.31 5.27
N TRP A 793 2.46 69.76 5.81
CA TRP A 793 1.16 69.68 5.16
C TRP A 793 0.73 71.01 4.58
N ASP A 794 -0.02 70.91 3.49
CA ASP A 794 -0.82 71.99 2.94
C ASP A 794 -2.09 71.41 2.29
N ALA A 795 -3.07 72.27 2.01
CA ALA A 795 -4.37 71.87 1.45
C ALA A 795 -4.35 71.63 -0.08
N GLY A 796 -3.20 71.77 -0.73
CA GLY A 796 -3.06 71.61 -2.17
C GLY A 796 -3.05 70.13 -2.60
N LEU A 797 -3.78 69.82 -3.67
CA LEU A 797 -3.91 68.43 -4.17
C LEU A 797 -2.83 68.02 -5.18
N VAL A 798 -2.07 68.99 -5.71
CA VAL A 798 -1.02 68.74 -6.72
C VAL A 798 0.27 68.29 -6.03
N GLN A 799 0.71 67.06 -6.29
CA GLN A 799 1.97 66.55 -5.74
C GLN A 799 3.20 67.31 -6.29
N PRO A 800 4.23 67.52 -5.46
CA PRO A 800 5.48 68.13 -5.89
C PRO A 800 6.21 67.27 -6.93
N ARG A 801 6.82 67.90 -7.94
CA ARG A 801 7.68 67.22 -8.91
C ARG A 801 9.11 67.68 -8.75
N ARG A 802 10.05 66.74 -8.63
CA ARG A 802 11.49 67.02 -8.71
C ARG A 802 11.79 67.57 -10.12
N ARG A 803 12.32 68.79 -10.19
CA ARG A 803 12.79 69.39 -11.44
C ARG A 803 14.32 69.35 -11.46
N ARG A 804 14.92 69.14 -12.63
CA ARG A 804 16.34 69.45 -12.85
C ARG A 804 16.41 70.93 -13.19
N ALA A 805 16.83 71.74 -12.21
CA ALA A 805 17.08 73.16 -12.44
C ALA A 805 18.31 73.30 -13.37
N ARG A 806 18.23 74.22 -14.34
CA ARG A 806 19.40 74.62 -15.14
C ARG A 806 20.23 75.62 -14.36
N ASP A 807 21.48 75.81 -14.75
CA ASP A 807 22.43 76.72 -14.09
C ASP A 807 21.87 78.16 -13.98
N THR A 808 20.98 78.55 -14.89
CA THR A 808 20.33 79.87 -14.96
C THR A 808 18.99 79.98 -14.20
N ASP A 809 18.46 78.90 -13.63
CA ASP A 809 17.15 78.91 -12.97
C ASP A 809 17.27 79.39 -11.52
N GLU A 810 16.54 80.45 -11.15
CA GLU A 810 16.47 81.02 -9.79
C GLU A 810 15.65 80.16 -8.79
N GLY A 811 15.12 79.01 -9.21
CA GLY A 811 14.29 78.15 -8.38
C GLY A 811 14.21 76.70 -8.88
N GLY A 812 13.61 75.82 -8.09
CA GLY A 812 13.42 74.41 -8.45
C GLY A 812 14.50 73.45 -7.93
N ARG A 813 15.46 73.93 -7.13
CA ARG A 813 16.52 73.12 -6.49
C ARG A 813 16.14 72.55 -5.11
N GLY A 814 15.09 73.09 -4.47
CA GLY A 814 14.71 72.73 -3.09
C GLY A 814 14.50 71.23 -2.85
N LEU A 815 13.64 70.58 -3.64
CA LEU A 815 13.42 69.12 -3.53
C LEU A 815 14.65 68.29 -3.94
N GLN A 816 15.57 68.86 -4.71
CA GLN A 816 16.84 68.21 -5.02
C GLN A 816 17.79 68.23 -3.82
N LEU A 817 17.80 69.33 -3.05
CA LEU A 817 18.53 69.43 -1.78
C LEU A 817 17.96 68.47 -0.74
N VAL A 818 16.62 68.43 -0.60
CA VAL A 818 15.94 67.47 0.27
C VAL A 818 16.40 66.05 -0.05
N GLY A 819 16.30 65.62 -1.31
CA GLY A 819 16.71 64.28 -1.69
C GLY A 819 18.21 63.98 -1.68
N LEU A 820 19.08 64.96 -1.40
CA LEU A 820 20.52 64.73 -1.22
C LEU A 820 20.91 64.69 0.26
N LEU A 821 20.21 65.43 1.11
CA LEU A 821 20.53 65.56 2.53
C LEU A 821 19.68 64.64 3.42
N SER A 822 18.54 64.15 2.94
CA SER A 822 17.68 63.19 3.65
C SER A 822 18.06 61.75 3.34
N ALA A 823 17.89 60.84 4.31
CA ALA A 823 17.95 59.40 4.09
C ALA A 823 16.82 58.94 3.15
N ALA A 824 15.61 59.46 3.37
CA ALA A 824 14.45 59.25 2.52
C ALA A 824 13.58 60.53 2.48
N TRP A 825 12.83 60.71 1.40
CA TRP A 825 11.83 61.76 1.30
C TRP A 825 10.72 61.35 0.33
N GLY A 826 9.55 61.96 0.50
CA GLY A 826 8.40 61.66 -0.35
C GLY A 826 7.27 62.67 -0.21
N SER A 827 6.15 62.35 -0.86
CA SER A 827 4.91 63.11 -0.69
C SER A 827 3.70 62.20 -0.70
N ARG A 828 2.81 62.41 0.27
CA ARG A 828 1.56 61.67 0.46
C ARG A 828 0.38 62.54 0.07
N ARG A 829 -0.61 61.98 -0.63
CA ARG A 829 -1.93 62.61 -0.76
C ARG A 829 -2.75 62.30 0.47
N THR A 830 -3.52 63.26 0.92
CA THR A 830 -4.49 63.07 2.00
C THR A 830 -5.85 63.51 1.48
N PRO A 831 -6.97 63.09 2.08
CA PRO A 831 -8.31 63.51 1.65
C PRO A 831 -8.50 65.04 1.63
N ARG A 832 -7.68 65.79 2.39
CA ARG A 832 -7.80 67.25 2.56
C ARG A 832 -6.60 68.04 2.04
N GLY A 833 -5.68 67.42 1.31
CA GLY A 833 -4.47 68.10 0.82
C GLY A 833 -3.32 67.14 0.56
N LYS A 834 -2.10 67.57 0.87
CA LYS A 834 -0.89 66.75 0.72
C LYS A 834 0.06 66.95 1.90
N THR A 835 0.92 65.96 2.07
CA THR A 835 2.05 65.98 2.99
C THR A 835 3.33 65.82 2.18
N VAL A 836 4.34 66.64 2.43
CA VAL A 836 5.70 66.42 1.93
C VAL A 836 6.57 66.15 3.14
N TRP A 837 7.40 65.12 3.07
CA TRP A 837 8.17 64.68 4.23
C TRP A 837 9.59 64.31 3.86
N PHE A 838 10.48 64.36 4.85
CA PHE A 838 11.84 63.84 4.76
C PHE A 838 12.25 63.18 6.07
N GLU A 839 13.23 62.30 5.99
CA GLU A 839 13.74 61.49 7.08
C GLU A 839 15.25 61.63 7.20
N LEU A 840 15.75 61.70 8.43
CA LEU A 840 17.17 61.77 8.78
C LEU A 840 17.51 60.71 9.82
N ALA A 841 18.68 60.09 9.68
CA ALA A 841 19.23 59.21 10.71
C ALA A 841 19.59 60.01 11.96
N LEU A 842 19.41 59.40 13.14
CA LEU A 842 19.86 59.99 14.40
C LEU A 842 21.39 59.84 14.56
N PRO A 843 22.08 60.75 15.28
CA PRO A 843 23.54 60.76 15.41
C PRO A 843 24.17 59.50 16.00
N ASP A 844 23.41 58.71 16.76
CA ASP A 844 23.86 57.46 17.38
C ASP A 844 23.70 56.23 16.46
N GLY A 845 23.12 56.39 15.25
CA GLY A 845 22.98 55.34 14.25
C GLY A 845 24.17 55.26 13.29
N GLU A 846 24.59 54.06 12.89
CA GLU A 846 25.67 53.86 11.91
C GLU A 846 25.35 54.54 10.56
N GLY A 847 25.99 55.69 10.32
CA GLY A 847 26.34 56.20 9.01
C GLY A 847 25.30 57.05 8.28
N SER A 848 25.38 58.37 8.43
CA SER A 848 25.14 59.29 7.31
C SER A 848 26.47 59.83 6.82
N ALA A 849 26.91 59.42 5.64
CA ALA A 849 28.05 60.04 4.97
C ALA A 849 27.74 61.52 4.74
N GLU A 850 28.55 62.41 5.30
CA GLU A 850 28.46 63.83 4.96
C GLU A 850 28.59 63.98 3.43
N PRO A 851 27.66 64.67 2.75
CA PRO A 851 27.73 64.88 1.31
C PRO A 851 29.02 65.61 0.97
N THR A 852 29.76 65.12 -0.03
CA THR A 852 31.04 65.72 -0.40
C THR A 852 30.84 67.15 -0.93
N VAL A 853 31.81 68.02 -0.68
CA VAL A 853 31.83 69.40 -1.17
C VAL A 853 31.61 69.45 -2.69
N GLU A 854 32.11 68.47 -3.46
CA GLU A 854 31.85 68.35 -4.90
C GLU A 854 30.37 68.09 -5.25
N GLN A 855 29.64 67.30 -4.45
CA GLN A 855 28.22 67.03 -4.68
C GLN A 855 27.38 68.29 -4.44
N LEU A 856 27.69 69.03 -3.37
CA LEU A 856 27.05 70.32 -3.08
C LEU A 856 27.40 71.38 -4.13
N LEU A 857 28.66 71.45 -4.57
CA LEU A 857 29.10 72.38 -5.61
C LEU A 857 28.52 72.07 -6.99
N SER A 858 28.23 70.80 -7.31
CA SER A 858 27.62 70.43 -8.60
C SER A 858 26.18 70.95 -8.79
N MET A 859 25.59 71.54 -7.75
CA MET A 859 24.24 72.11 -7.75
C MET A 859 24.20 73.65 -7.88
N PHE A 860 25.36 74.30 -7.81
CA PHE A 860 25.55 75.75 -7.93
C PHE A 860 26.38 76.05 -9.17
#